data_AF-A0A1E7EIQ1-F1
#
_entry.id   AF-A0A1E7EIQ1-F1
#
_cell.length_a   1.000
_cell.length_b   1.000
_cell.length_c   1.000
_cell.angle_alpha   90.00
_cell.angle_beta   90.00
_cell.angle_gamma   90.00
#
_symmetry.space_group_name_H-M   'P 1'
#
loop_
_entity.id
_entity.type
_entity.pdbx_description
1 polymer ?
#
loop_
_entity_poly.entity_id
_entity_poly.type
_entity_poly.pdbx_seq_one_letter_code
_entity_poly.pdbx_strand_id
1 'polypeptide(L)'
;MAPRTKKIDVEWADSLVGVPLKIPDHWWVGYTGSSLHDGKIVSFDVVNQKWFIELDDQDDDDQYLVAYDVIIEYCNKLHSTIDSFHLPIEVVRQGDDEIVTEDGTMYSLTPTEEWSQVIDGSGRPIEPIEWSGRNNEFSVNITPEEIRLLMDDRREIRYEKVFEWCLPKFGEDNNETLFEFQSARMRNYMKKRMIEDAWAPKYFSWENEIEADHVARFYGAMLAKMLCGNRSINQIFCTREIFNAVPSIQESMPKNALEDMTSCLHYSDDWDLMGADDWLDIYETKVDADPNMAVHRLKFGILEDAYNKRWQAVVHPGRWITTDESRVAGWYHSVMTIGPEPKPIRTGATLHTVCITQGPLHTYKLFARVYGGRFDEDVDVRNSHTATKLKMVSLYDLMLDPYKHKGHCVVMDSAYMGDAMCQVGREEWGINMVGTCQSSWTGGGKLGKLAIKKKELVKGTHKSLLYQHKTKPIVHAVWADNNFVKTLSNFHSPTIVEGGMKRRVRDPVTGKRSRDQTDVVCNAQQIDYCNTYHKIDKGNGAEAKYDLSTESHLHGWAPKLAARYFNMNLNNAYKLYCVIYKMRDYGAPPSATKDITTSTCIDGRSIRIDSVIQPFSSPAAHGTRTDIGTPRPSSTTEFHSRNKRKKQQAFKKRQKLQPDRVHQPMPCLVRSKDDNDKPGSGPYCKYEKCPGLKSKAKVKRPYKTIYQCEQCTVEKGFPFWLCHTTKKVNGIQTVVSCHLQYHAEMCYDTSAATECSVVSDLTNNE
;
A
#
# COMPACT_ATOMS: atom_id res chain seq x y z
N MET A 1 -18.14 38.53 0.77
CA MET A 1 -18.00 38.18 -0.66
C MET A 1 -17.82 36.67 -0.74
N ALA A 2 -18.36 35.99 -1.76
CA ALA A 2 -18.05 34.57 -1.97
C ALA A 2 -16.54 34.42 -2.25
N PRO A 3 -15.87 33.37 -1.73
CA PRO A 3 -14.47 33.13 -2.06
C PRO A 3 -14.33 32.94 -3.57
N ARG A 4 -13.47 33.73 -4.21
CA ARG A 4 -13.14 33.53 -5.62
C ARG A 4 -12.40 32.20 -5.75
N THR A 5 -13.07 31.19 -6.29
CA THR A 5 -12.46 29.91 -6.67
C THR A 5 -11.28 30.19 -7.59
N LYS A 6 -10.09 29.64 -7.27
CA LYS A 6 -8.94 29.72 -8.19
C LYS A 6 -9.34 29.10 -9.53
N LYS A 7 -8.92 29.70 -10.64
CA LYS A 7 -9.11 29.13 -11.98
C LYS A 7 -8.33 27.82 -12.11
N ILE A 8 -8.79 26.89 -12.93
CA ILE A 8 -8.11 25.68 -13.38
C ILE A 8 -6.86 26.05 -14.20
N ASP A 9 -5.79 25.27 -14.08
CA ASP A 9 -4.60 25.45 -14.92
C ASP A 9 -4.87 25.04 -16.38
N VAL A 10 -4.54 25.91 -17.33
CA VAL A 10 -4.90 25.73 -18.73
C VAL A 10 -3.99 24.71 -19.44
N GLU A 11 -2.68 24.67 -19.17
CA GLU A 11 -1.78 23.69 -19.82
C GLU A 11 -2.10 22.26 -19.33
N TRP A 12 -2.47 22.10 -18.06
CA TRP A 12 -3.00 20.85 -17.52
C TRP A 12 -4.38 20.50 -18.11
N ALA A 13 -5.32 21.44 -18.18
CA ALA A 13 -6.64 21.18 -18.73
C ALA A 13 -6.61 20.78 -20.21
N ASP A 14 -5.75 21.42 -21.01
CA ASP A 14 -5.46 21.05 -22.40
C ASP A 14 -4.82 19.66 -22.51
N SER A 15 -4.06 19.22 -21.50
CA SER A 15 -3.46 17.87 -21.49
C SER A 15 -4.49 16.74 -21.37
N LEU A 16 -5.74 17.05 -21.02
CA LEU A 16 -6.86 16.12 -20.97
C LEU A 16 -7.67 16.06 -22.27
N VAL A 17 -7.33 16.86 -23.28
CA VAL A 17 -7.97 16.79 -24.61
C VAL A 17 -7.69 15.42 -25.24
N GLY A 18 -8.77 14.74 -25.66
CA GLY A 18 -8.76 13.37 -26.15
C GLY A 18 -8.98 12.29 -25.09
N VAL A 19 -9.20 12.63 -23.81
CA VAL A 19 -9.61 11.64 -22.79
C VAL A 19 -10.95 11.01 -23.20
N PRO A 20 -11.04 9.67 -23.29
CA PRO A 20 -12.27 8.96 -23.64
C PRO A 20 -13.21 8.83 -22.42
N LEU A 21 -14.50 9.04 -22.65
CA LEU A 21 -15.57 9.07 -21.66
C LEU A 21 -16.70 8.08 -22.03
N LYS A 22 -17.54 7.74 -21.04
CA LYS A 22 -18.75 6.93 -21.15
C LYS A 22 -19.91 7.68 -20.48
N ILE A 23 -20.66 8.46 -21.25
CA ILE A 23 -21.58 9.48 -20.73
C ILE A 23 -23.03 8.97 -20.79
N PRO A 24 -23.86 9.17 -19.74
CA PRO A 24 -25.22 8.66 -19.70
C PRO A 24 -26.23 9.55 -20.45
N ASP A 25 -27.15 8.90 -21.16
CA ASP A 25 -28.24 9.51 -21.93
C ASP A 25 -29.14 10.50 -21.16
N HIS A 26 -29.38 10.29 -19.86
CA HIS A 26 -30.22 11.19 -19.05
C HIS A 26 -29.63 12.58 -18.75
N TRP A 27 -28.46 12.94 -19.28
CA TRP A 27 -27.95 14.33 -19.24
C TRP A 27 -28.57 15.24 -20.31
N TRP A 28 -29.17 14.66 -21.35
CA TRP A 28 -29.74 15.42 -22.46
C TRP A 28 -31.23 15.65 -22.28
N VAL A 29 -31.67 16.87 -22.58
CA VAL A 29 -33.05 17.31 -22.33
C VAL A 29 -34.01 16.50 -23.20
N GLY A 30 -34.88 15.72 -22.56
CA GLY A 30 -35.84 14.82 -23.23
C GLY A 30 -35.45 13.34 -23.20
N TYR A 31 -34.23 13.01 -22.76
CA TYR A 31 -33.77 11.63 -22.59
C TYR A 31 -33.85 11.21 -21.11
N THR A 32 -34.32 9.98 -20.85
CA THR A 32 -34.56 9.48 -19.48
C THR A 32 -34.02 8.06 -19.26
N GLY A 33 -33.07 7.62 -20.08
CA GLY A 33 -32.52 6.27 -20.02
C GLY A 33 -31.37 6.11 -19.02
N SER A 34 -30.60 5.04 -19.22
CA SER A 34 -29.31 4.82 -18.55
C SER A 34 -28.23 4.30 -19.51
N SER A 35 -28.38 4.57 -20.81
CA SER A 35 -27.46 4.15 -21.87
C SER A 35 -26.17 4.95 -21.80
N LEU A 36 -25.01 4.30 -21.94
CA LEU A 36 -23.70 4.95 -21.91
C LEU A 36 -23.11 5.11 -23.31
N HIS A 37 -23.06 6.33 -23.79
CA HIS A 37 -22.49 6.73 -25.09
C HIS A 37 -20.98 6.89 -24.99
N ASP A 38 -20.24 6.53 -26.04
CA ASP A 38 -18.82 6.90 -26.14
C ASP A 38 -18.68 8.38 -26.50
N GLY A 39 -17.61 8.99 -26.02
CA GLY A 39 -17.27 10.39 -26.32
C GLY A 39 -15.89 10.76 -25.82
N LYS A 40 -15.48 12.00 -26.04
CA LYS A 40 -14.14 12.49 -25.71
C LYS A 40 -14.13 13.97 -25.35
N ILE A 41 -13.12 14.38 -24.58
CA ILE A 41 -12.83 15.80 -24.34
C ILE A 41 -12.25 16.41 -25.62
N VAL A 42 -12.78 17.56 -26.04
CA VAL A 42 -12.35 18.29 -27.26
C VAL A 42 -11.50 19.51 -26.94
N SER A 43 -11.88 20.28 -25.90
CA SER A 43 -11.20 21.52 -25.53
C SER A 43 -11.58 21.94 -24.10
N PHE A 44 -10.88 22.95 -23.56
CA PHE A 44 -11.17 23.53 -22.25
C PHE A 44 -11.73 24.96 -22.36
N ASP A 45 -12.83 25.23 -21.66
CA ASP A 45 -13.45 26.55 -21.54
C ASP A 45 -12.83 27.34 -20.38
N VAL A 46 -11.96 28.27 -20.72
CA VAL A 46 -11.28 29.17 -19.77
C VAL A 46 -12.25 30.18 -19.11
N VAL A 47 -13.44 30.43 -19.68
CA VAL A 47 -14.45 31.30 -19.09
C VAL A 47 -15.27 30.53 -18.05
N ASN A 48 -15.85 29.39 -18.46
CA ASN A 48 -16.75 28.60 -17.61
C ASN A 48 -16.03 27.61 -16.69
N GLN A 49 -14.72 27.42 -16.84
CA GLN A 49 -13.89 26.55 -16.01
C GLN A 49 -14.34 25.08 -16.07
N LYS A 50 -14.58 24.62 -17.31
CA LYS A 50 -15.19 23.34 -17.67
C LYS A 50 -14.59 22.84 -18.99
N TRP A 51 -14.75 21.56 -19.30
CA TRP A 51 -14.32 20.98 -20.57
C TRP A 51 -15.50 20.83 -21.52
N PHE A 52 -15.24 21.06 -22.80
CA PHE A 52 -16.14 20.65 -23.87
C PHE A 52 -15.93 19.17 -24.19
N ILE A 53 -17.03 18.44 -24.28
CA ILE A 53 -17.09 17.04 -24.70
C ILE A 53 -17.93 16.90 -25.96
N GLU A 54 -17.53 15.95 -26.79
CA GLU A 54 -18.20 15.53 -28.04
C GLU A 54 -18.46 14.02 -27.92
N LEU A 55 -19.66 13.58 -28.33
CA LEU A 55 -20.01 12.16 -28.37
C LEU A 55 -19.59 11.56 -29.70
N ASP A 56 -19.20 10.29 -29.70
CA ASP A 56 -18.83 9.58 -30.93
C ASP A 56 -20.08 9.02 -31.68
N ASP A 57 -21.25 8.99 -31.02
CA ASP A 57 -22.50 8.36 -31.51
C ASP A 57 -23.59 9.37 -31.95
N GLN A 58 -23.29 10.68 -32.03
CA GLN A 58 -24.25 11.73 -32.42
C GLN A 58 -23.81 12.48 -33.68
N ASP A 59 -24.78 12.78 -34.57
CA ASP A 59 -24.60 13.52 -35.83
C ASP A 59 -24.70 15.05 -35.62
N ASP A 60 -24.96 15.49 -34.39
CA ASP A 60 -25.08 16.87 -33.94
C ASP A 60 -23.73 17.42 -33.43
N ASP A 61 -23.26 18.54 -34.00
CA ASP A 61 -22.02 19.28 -33.64
C ASP A 61 -22.06 19.91 -32.21
N ASP A 62 -22.99 19.50 -31.36
CA ASP A 62 -23.27 20.10 -30.05
C ASP A 62 -22.21 19.72 -29.00
N GLN A 63 -21.56 20.73 -28.43
CA GLN A 63 -20.50 20.57 -27.44
C GLN A 63 -21.03 20.83 -26.02
N TYR A 64 -20.91 19.84 -25.13
CA TYR A 64 -21.42 19.94 -23.75
C TYR A 64 -20.33 20.32 -22.75
N LEU A 65 -20.65 21.20 -21.80
CA LEU A 65 -19.72 21.71 -20.78
C LEU A 65 -19.78 20.90 -19.47
N VAL A 66 -18.77 20.07 -19.22
CA VAL A 66 -18.64 19.23 -18.01
C VAL A 66 -17.58 19.74 -17.03
N ALA A 67 -17.80 19.48 -15.74
CA ALA A 67 -16.86 19.78 -14.67
C ALA A 67 -15.87 18.61 -14.43
N TYR A 68 -14.86 18.81 -13.56
CA TYR A 68 -13.76 17.85 -13.43
C TYR A 68 -14.13 16.54 -12.70
N ASP A 69 -14.97 16.65 -11.68
CA ASP A 69 -15.62 15.54 -10.99
C ASP A 69 -16.32 14.60 -11.97
N VAL A 70 -17.06 15.18 -12.91
CA VAL A 70 -17.76 14.47 -13.98
C VAL A 70 -16.78 13.69 -14.89
N ILE A 71 -15.63 14.27 -15.23
CA ILE A 71 -14.59 13.59 -16.02
C ILE A 71 -14.01 12.38 -15.29
N ILE A 72 -13.76 12.48 -13.98
CA ILE A 72 -13.25 11.35 -13.17
C ILE A 72 -14.26 10.19 -13.10
N GLU A 73 -15.54 10.54 -12.90
CA GLU A 73 -16.62 9.56 -12.73
C GLU A 73 -16.83 8.76 -14.02
N TYR A 74 -17.04 9.47 -15.13
CA TYR A 74 -17.44 8.90 -16.43
C TYR A 74 -16.28 8.59 -17.38
N CYS A 75 -15.04 8.71 -16.93
CA CYS A 75 -13.84 8.27 -17.65
C CYS A 75 -13.94 6.79 -18.12
N ASN A 76 -13.73 6.55 -19.43
CA ASN A 76 -13.75 5.22 -20.03
C ASN A 76 -12.47 4.43 -19.69
N LYS A 77 -12.44 3.89 -18.47
CA LYS A 77 -11.34 3.10 -17.87
C LYS A 77 -11.05 1.77 -18.60
N LEU A 78 -11.81 1.44 -19.65
CA LEU A 78 -11.58 0.27 -20.51
C LEU A 78 -11.02 0.64 -21.89
N HIS A 79 -10.94 1.93 -22.22
CA HIS A 79 -10.44 2.38 -23.51
C HIS A 79 -8.92 2.19 -23.63
N SER A 80 -8.46 1.76 -24.80
CA SER A 80 -7.05 1.35 -25.02
C SER A 80 -6.02 2.49 -24.88
N THR A 81 -6.48 3.75 -24.93
CA THR A 81 -5.63 4.94 -24.78
C THR A 81 -5.65 5.54 -23.37
N ILE A 82 -6.47 5.03 -22.44
CA ILE A 82 -6.68 5.73 -21.15
C ILE A 82 -5.38 5.86 -20.34
N ASP A 83 -4.50 4.85 -20.41
CA ASP A 83 -3.18 4.82 -19.76
C ASP A 83 -2.21 5.93 -20.26
N SER A 84 -2.55 6.67 -21.32
CA SER A 84 -1.78 7.83 -21.80
C SER A 84 -2.13 9.14 -21.07
N PHE A 85 -3.27 9.18 -20.36
CA PHE A 85 -3.76 10.36 -19.66
C PHE A 85 -3.55 10.23 -18.14
N HIS A 86 -3.19 11.34 -17.49
CA HIS A 86 -2.92 11.38 -16.05
C HIS A 86 -4.03 12.21 -15.38
N LEU A 87 -5.11 11.53 -14.94
CA LEU A 87 -6.23 12.14 -14.23
C LEU A 87 -5.95 12.16 -12.71
N PRO A 88 -5.56 13.30 -12.11
CA PRO A 88 -5.46 13.42 -10.65
C PRO A 88 -6.83 13.29 -9.96
N ILE A 89 -6.84 13.01 -8.66
CA ILE A 89 -8.08 12.90 -7.85
C ILE A 89 -8.74 14.27 -7.65
N GLU A 90 -7.96 15.35 -7.69
CA GLU A 90 -8.43 16.74 -7.54
C GLU A 90 -8.04 17.57 -8.76
N VAL A 91 -8.80 18.63 -9.04
CA VAL A 91 -8.58 19.53 -10.18
C VAL A 91 -7.34 20.40 -9.94
N VAL A 92 -6.41 20.47 -10.89
CA VAL A 92 -5.24 21.36 -10.78
C VAL A 92 -5.66 22.79 -11.08
N ARG A 93 -5.43 23.71 -10.14
CA ARG A 93 -5.77 25.13 -10.32
C ARG A 93 -4.53 25.96 -10.65
N GLN A 94 -4.73 26.99 -11.46
CA GLN A 94 -3.77 28.03 -11.77
C GLN A 94 -3.22 28.63 -10.46
N GLY A 95 -1.90 28.58 -10.32
CA GLY A 95 -1.20 29.00 -9.12
C GLY A 95 -1.33 28.01 -7.96
N ASP A 96 -1.83 26.78 -8.13
CA ASP A 96 -1.60 25.70 -7.15
C ASP A 96 -0.13 25.23 -7.15
N ASP A 97 0.68 25.72 -8.08
CA ASP A 97 2.15 25.61 -8.10
C ASP A 97 2.87 26.75 -7.37
N GLU A 98 2.14 27.79 -6.92
CA GLU A 98 2.68 28.94 -6.18
C GLU A 98 2.79 28.65 -4.68
N ILE A 99 3.99 28.85 -4.14
CA ILE A 99 4.34 28.85 -2.72
C ILE A 99 4.67 30.29 -2.35
N VAL A 100 4.11 30.79 -1.25
CA VAL A 100 4.42 32.14 -0.74
C VAL A 100 4.85 32.02 0.71
N THR A 101 6.11 32.36 0.97
CA THR A 101 6.74 32.36 2.29
C THR A 101 6.25 33.53 3.16
N GLU A 102 6.56 33.52 4.46
CA GLU A 102 6.18 34.59 5.40
C GLU A 102 6.66 35.99 5.00
N ASP A 103 7.86 36.08 4.40
CA ASP A 103 8.45 37.33 3.92
C ASP A 103 7.87 37.80 2.57
N GLY A 104 6.96 37.02 1.98
CA GLY A 104 6.32 37.30 0.70
C GLY A 104 7.08 36.81 -0.54
N THR A 105 8.20 36.09 -0.36
CA THR A 105 8.92 35.46 -1.48
C THR A 105 8.05 34.38 -2.14
N MET A 106 7.94 34.43 -3.47
CA MET A 106 7.07 33.54 -4.25
C MET A 106 7.90 32.54 -5.07
N TYR A 107 7.67 31.25 -4.83
CA TYR A 107 8.22 30.16 -5.63
C TYR A 107 7.13 29.53 -6.48
N SER A 108 7.37 29.38 -7.79
CA SER A 108 6.41 28.83 -8.75
C SER A 108 7.11 27.94 -9.78
N LEU A 109 6.33 27.37 -10.70
CA LEU A 109 6.85 26.89 -11.99
C LEU A 109 7.61 28.03 -12.67
N THR A 110 8.81 27.73 -13.21
CA THR A 110 9.62 28.75 -13.88
C THR A 110 9.25 28.88 -15.36
N PRO A 111 9.26 30.10 -15.96
CA PRO A 111 8.88 30.28 -17.36
C PRO A 111 9.83 29.55 -18.31
N THR A 112 9.31 28.94 -19.38
CA THR A 112 10.11 28.15 -20.34
C THR A 112 11.22 28.99 -20.99
N GLU A 113 10.95 30.26 -21.24
CA GLU A 113 11.88 31.26 -21.79
C GLU A 113 13.08 31.55 -20.88
N GLU A 114 13.03 31.21 -19.59
CA GLU A 114 14.16 31.33 -18.65
C GLU A 114 15.13 30.13 -18.68
N TRP A 115 14.84 29.12 -19.51
CA TRP A 115 15.70 27.95 -19.71
C TRP A 115 16.45 28.03 -21.03
N SER A 116 17.70 27.55 -21.01
CA SER A 116 18.48 27.31 -22.22
C SER A 116 18.96 25.86 -22.26
N GLN A 117 19.02 25.29 -23.47
CA GLN A 117 19.75 24.04 -23.69
C GLN A 117 21.25 24.34 -23.55
N VAL A 118 21.97 23.49 -22.82
CA VAL A 118 23.40 23.61 -22.59
C VAL A 118 24.13 22.38 -23.09
N ILE A 119 25.36 22.58 -23.58
CA ILE A 119 26.26 21.49 -23.95
C ILE A 119 26.93 21.00 -22.67
N ASP A 120 27.35 19.73 -22.66
CA ASP A 120 28.10 19.14 -21.56
C ASP A 120 29.29 20.02 -21.13
N GLY A 121 29.35 20.35 -19.84
CA GLY A 121 30.38 21.23 -19.27
C GLY A 121 30.34 22.70 -19.71
N SER A 122 29.41 23.12 -20.58
CA SER A 122 29.31 24.49 -21.09
C SER A 122 28.30 25.37 -20.34
N GLY A 123 27.58 24.82 -19.36
CA GLY A 123 26.67 25.58 -18.51
C GLY A 123 27.38 26.22 -17.32
N ARG A 124 26.66 27.08 -16.59
CA ARG A 124 27.14 27.68 -15.35
C ARG A 124 27.35 26.59 -14.28
N PRO A 125 28.47 26.57 -13.53
CA PRO A 125 28.62 25.66 -12.40
C PRO A 125 27.55 25.94 -11.35
N ILE A 126 27.05 24.86 -10.75
CA ILE A 126 26.16 24.90 -9.59
C ILE A 126 26.89 24.20 -8.45
N GLU A 127 27.20 24.97 -7.42
CA GLU A 127 27.80 24.46 -6.19
C GLU A 127 26.71 23.83 -5.29
N PRO A 128 26.86 22.57 -4.86
CA PRO A 128 25.99 21.99 -3.83
C PRO A 128 26.03 22.80 -2.53
N ILE A 129 24.95 22.79 -1.74
CA ILE A 129 25.05 23.21 -0.33
C ILE A 129 26.06 22.28 0.35
N GLU A 130 27.02 22.85 1.05
CA GLU A 130 28.06 22.10 1.75
C GLU A 130 27.48 21.22 2.85
N TRP A 131 27.95 19.98 2.92
CA TRP A 131 27.54 19.03 3.95
C TRP A 131 28.25 19.35 5.27
N SER A 132 27.51 19.79 6.28
CA SER A 132 28.07 20.24 7.57
C SER A 132 28.22 19.14 8.62
N GLY A 133 27.77 17.92 8.34
CA GLY A 133 27.87 16.78 9.25
C GLY A 133 29.22 16.05 9.20
N ARG A 134 29.56 15.37 10.30
CA ARG A 134 30.88 14.73 10.50
C ARG A 134 31.22 13.64 9.48
N ASN A 135 30.25 12.84 9.08
CA ASN A 135 30.41 11.68 8.19
C ASN A 135 29.41 11.75 7.02
N ASN A 136 29.81 11.31 5.83
CA ASN A 136 28.89 11.19 4.69
C ASN A 136 27.89 10.04 4.86
N GLU A 137 28.27 8.96 5.55
CA GLU A 137 27.38 7.83 5.85
C GLU A 137 26.72 7.96 7.22
N PHE A 138 25.48 7.50 7.33
CA PHE A 138 24.80 7.34 8.62
C PHE A 138 25.46 6.23 9.43
N SER A 139 25.63 6.46 10.73
CA SER A 139 26.09 5.44 11.69
C SER A 139 25.08 5.27 12.81
N VAL A 140 25.21 4.19 13.59
CA VAL A 140 24.40 4.00 14.80
C VAL A 140 24.83 5.03 15.85
N ASN A 141 23.86 5.64 16.53
CA ASN A 141 24.10 6.45 17.74
C ASN A 141 23.88 5.54 18.95
N ILE A 142 24.95 5.02 19.54
CA ILE A 142 24.90 4.09 20.66
C ILE A 142 26.14 4.21 21.54
N THR A 143 25.93 4.17 22.86
CA THR A 143 27.01 4.21 23.87
C THR A 143 27.60 2.83 24.17
N PRO A 144 28.83 2.74 24.70
CA PRO A 144 29.40 1.48 25.20
C PRO A 144 28.53 0.79 26.27
N GLU A 145 27.84 1.59 27.08
CA GLU A 145 26.92 1.14 28.12
C GLU A 145 25.67 0.49 27.52
N GLU A 146 25.02 1.14 26.55
CA GLU A 146 23.91 0.54 25.79
C GLU A 146 24.35 -0.72 25.04
N ILE A 147 25.53 -0.73 24.42
CA ILE A 147 26.11 -1.92 23.79
C ILE A 147 26.14 -3.11 24.76
N ARG A 148 26.48 -2.91 26.05
CA ARG A 148 26.44 -3.97 27.06
C ARG A 148 25.02 -4.45 27.36
N LEU A 149 24.02 -3.55 27.39
CA LEU A 149 22.62 -3.91 27.61
C LEU A 149 22.09 -4.83 26.50
N LEU A 150 22.56 -4.63 25.25
CA LEU A 150 22.20 -5.42 24.07
C LEU A 150 22.83 -6.83 24.01
N MET A 151 23.65 -7.22 24.99
CA MET A 151 24.30 -8.54 25.04
C MET A 151 23.55 -9.56 25.91
N ASP A 152 23.74 -10.84 25.61
CA ASP A 152 23.45 -11.92 26.55
C ASP A 152 24.64 -12.18 27.53
N ASP A 153 24.46 -13.18 28.40
CA ASP A 153 25.49 -13.64 29.35
C ASP A 153 26.78 -14.14 28.66
N ARG A 154 26.71 -14.50 27.37
CA ARG A 154 27.86 -14.92 26.55
C ARG A 154 28.56 -13.74 25.88
N ARG A 155 28.07 -12.51 26.10
CA ARG A 155 28.52 -11.25 25.49
C ARG A 155 28.24 -11.17 23.99
N GLU A 156 27.33 -11.98 23.46
CA GLU A 156 26.87 -11.91 22.08
C GLU A 156 25.74 -10.89 21.95
N ILE A 157 25.76 -10.07 20.88
CA ILE A 157 24.68 -9.09 20.64
C ILE A 157 23.42 -9.84 20.23
N ARG A 158 22.30 -9.52 20.90
CA ARG A 158 21.00 -10.18 20.77
C ARG A 158 20.04 -9.35 19.94
N TYR A 159 19.44 -9.92 18.90
CA TYR A 159 18.59 -9.18 17.97
C TYR A 159 17.29 -8.70 18.63
N GLU A 160 16.70 -9.52 19.51
CA GLU A 160 15.57 -9.17 20.37
C GLU A 160 15.82 -7.91 21.19
N LYS A 161 17.02 -7.76 21.77
CA LYS A 161 17.40 -6.57 22.53
C LYS A 161 17.61 -5.34 21.64
N VAL A 162 18.18 -5.50 20.45
CA VAL A 162 18.29 -4.40 19.46
C VAL A 162 16.90 -3.97 18.99
N PHE A 163 15.97 -4.91 18.86
CA PHE A 163 14.59 -4.63 18.49
C PHE A 163 13.87 -3.82 19.56
N GLU A 164 13.93 -4.23 20.83
CA GLU A 164 13.36 -3.48 21.94
C GLU A 164 14.03 -2.11 22.14
N TRP A 165 15.34 -2.01 21.96
CA TRP A 165 16.04 -0.72 21.97
C TRP A 165 15.60 0.18 20.81
N CYS A 166 15.19 -0.37 19.67
CA CYS A 166 14.66 0.40 18.54
C CYS A 166 13.17 0.81 18.71
N LEU A 167 12.43 0.18 19.63
CA LEU A 167 11.02 0.51 19.89
C LEU A 167 10.84 1.91 20.52
N PRO A 168 9.69 2.57 20.25
CA PRO A 168 9.37 3.88 20.79
C PRO A 168 9.28 3.87 22.32
N LYS A 169 9.44 5.07 22.88
CA LYS A 169 9.43 5.35 24.31
C LYS A 169 8.46 6.49 24.60
N PHE A 170 7.79 6.40 25.75
CA PHE A 170 6.66 7.25 26.15
C PHE A 170 6.86 7.82 27.57
N GLY A 171 5.97 8.70 27.99
CA GLY A 171 6.10 9.52 29.19
C GLY A 171 7.11 10.67 29.05
N GLU A 172 7.09 11.62 29.98
CA GLU A 172 7.94 12.82 29.97
C GLU A 172 9.44 12.46 29.93
N ASP A 173 9.85 11.51 30.78
CA ASP A 173 11.23 11.01 30.86
C ASP A 173 11.62 10.04 29.73
N ASN A 174 10.69 9.62 28.86
CA ASN A 174 10.89 8.57 27.84
C ASN A 174 11.28 7.19 28.45
N ASN A 175 10.79 6.89 29.65
CA ASN A 175 11.06 5.62 30.34
C ASN A 175 10.07 4.50 29.94
N GLU A 176 8.79 4.86 29.71
CA GLU A 176 7.72 3.92 29.40
C GLU A 176 7.97 3.22 28.03
N THR A 177 7.84 1.91 28.00
CA THR A 177 7.94 1.08 26.78
C THR A 177 6.67 1.15 25.95
N LEU A 178 6.76 0.78 24.67
CA LEU A 178 5.58 0.54 23.83
C LEU A 178 4.55 -0.40 24.48
N PHE A 179 5.01 -1.44 25.18
CA PHE A 179 4.14 -2.45 25.75
C PHE A 179 3.38 -1.93 26.98
N GLU A 180 4.04 -1.16 27.85
CA GLU A 180 3.39 -0.46 28.97
C GLU A 180 2.36 0.54 28.45
N PHE A 181 2.79 1.46 27.57
CA PHE A 181 1.94 2.49 26.96
C PHE A 181 0.68 1.90 26.33
N GLN A 182 0.84 0.88 25.50
CA GLN A 182 -0.28 0.23 24.82
C GLN A 182 -1.14 -0.60 25.80
N SER A 183 -0.55 -1.25 26.81
CA SER A 183 -1.34 -2.02 27.79
C SER A 183 -2.34 -1.13 28.52
N ALA A 184 -1.95 0.09 28.90
CA ALA A 184 -2.83 1.06 29.54
C ALA A 184 -3.98 1.50 28.62
N ARG A 185 -3.71 1.79 27.33
CA ARG A 185 -4.78 2.14 26.37
C ARG A 185 -5.72 0.97 26.10
N MET A 186 -5.19 -0.25 25.96
CA MET A 186 -5.99 -1.47 25.79
C MET A 186 -6.84 -1.78 27.03
N ARG A 187 -6.31 -1.53 28.23
CA ARG A 187 -6.99 -1.70 29.53
C ARG A 187 -8.12 -0.68 29.73
N ASN A 188 -7.86 0.61 29.48
CA ASN A 188 -8.89 1.65 29.48
C ASN A 188 -10.00 1.34 28.48
N TYR A 189 -9.63 0.95 27.26
CA TYR A 189 -10.60 0.61 26.22
C TYR A 189 -11.42 -0.66 26.55
N MET A 190 -10.80 -1.66 27.18
CA MET A 190 -11.52 -2.82 27.72
C MET A 190 -12.59 -2.39 28.74
N LYS A 191 -12.23 -1.58 29.74
CA LYS A 191 -13.15 -1.05 30.76
C LYS A 191 -14.30 -0.25 30.15
N LYS A 192 -14.00 0.62 29.17
CA LYS A 192 -14.99 1.39 28.39
C LYS A 192 -16.05 0.47 27.77
N ARG A 193 -15.62 -0.59 27.08
CA ARG A 193 -16.52 -1.57 26.45
C ARG A 193 -17.31 -2.40 27.47
N MET A 194 -16.73 -2.71 28.64
CA MET A 194 -17.43 -3.41 29.71
C MET A 194 -18.60 -2.57 30.26
N ILE A 195 -18.45 -1.24 30.31
CA ILE A 195 -19.49 -0.30 30.73
C ILE A 195 -20.50 -0.03 29.60
N GLU A 196 -20.04 0.43 28.44
CA GLU A 196 -20.90 0.96 27.37
C GLU A 196 -21.53 -0.13 26.49
N ASP A 197 -20.75 -1.12 26.06
CA ASP A 197 -21.24 -2.21 25.19
C ASP A 197 -21.90 -3.36 26.00
N ALA A 198 -21.84 -3.30 27.34
CA ALA A 198 -22.02 -4.45 28.24
C ALA A 198 -21.17 -5.67 27.81
N TRP A 199 -19.97 -5.43 27.25
CA TRP A 199 -19.13 -6.49 26.73
C TRP A 199 -18.42 -7.24 27.87
N ALA A 200 -18.60 -8.56 27.94
CA ALA A 200 -17.84 -9.44 28.83
C ALA A 200 -16.63 -10.04 28.08
N PRO A 201 -15.38 -9.71 28.45
CA PRO A 201 -14.21 -10.44 27.99
C PRO A 201 -14.23 -11.89 28.48
N LYS A 202 -13.48 -12.78 27.83
CA LYS A 202 -13.48 -14.23 28.09
C LYS A 202 -12.31 -14.70 28.97
N TYR A 203 -11.35 -13.82 29.22
CA TYR A 203 -10.14 -14.09 30.00
C TYR A 203 -9.82 -12.93 30.95
N PHE A 204 -9.84 -11.70 30.44
CA PHE A 204 -9.62 -10.50 31.25
C PHE A 204 -10.89 -10.05 31.99
N SER A 205 -10.73 -9.25 33.02
CA SER A 205 -11.82 -8.70 33.86
C SER A 205 -11.38 -7.39 34.52
N TRP A 206 -12.21 -6.86 35.42
CA TRP A 206 -11.84 -5.74 36.30
C TRP A 206 -10.68 -6.07 37.28
N GLU A 207 -10.50 -7.36 37.61
CA GLU A 207 -9.48 -7.83 38.56
C GLU A 207 -8.29 -8.50 37.85
N ASN A 208 -8.49 -9.01 36.63
CA ASN A 208 -7.48 -9.62 35.78
C ASN A 208 -7.28 -8.74 34.54
N GLU A 209 -6.46 -7.70 34.65
CA GLU A 209 -6.33 -6.65 33.65
C GLU A 209 -5.29 -6.97 32.57
N ILE A 210 -5.23 -6.15 31.51
CA ILE A 210 -4.21 -6.27 30.46
C ILE A 210 -2.94 -5.56 30.92
N GLU A 211 -1.84 -6.31 31.06
CA GLU A 211 -0.51 -5.79 31.43
C GLU A 211 0.47 -5.74 30.25
N ALA A 212 1.65 -5.14 30.44
CA ALA A 212 2.66 -4.95 29.40
C ALA A 212 3.20 -6.29 28.83
N ASP A 213 3.40 -7.30 29.67
CA ASP A 213 3.92 -8.61 29.24
C ASP A 213 2.91 -9.33 28.32
N HIS A 214 1.61 -9.20 28.58
CA HIS A 214 0.54 -9.67 27.72
C HIS A 214 0.62 -9.02 26.33
N VAL A 215 0.91 -7.71 26.25
CA VAL A 215 1.07 -7.00 24.98
C VAL A 215 2.33 -7.45 24.23
N ALA A 216 3.44 -7.65 24.93
CA ALA A 216 4.66 -8.21 24.33
C ALA A 216 4.42 -9.62 23.74
N ARG A 217 3.79 -10.51 24.52
CA ARG A 217 3.36 -11.85 24.08
C ARG A 217 2.39 -11.79 22.90
N PHE A 218 1.47 -10.84 22.89
CA PHE A 218 0.53 -10.64 21.78
C PHE A 218 1.27 -10.32 20.47
N TYR A 219 2.24 -9.41 20.50
CA TYR A 219 3.08 -9.12 19.33
C TYR A 219 3.92 -10.33 18.90
N GLY A 220 4.50 -11.08 19.85
CA GLY A 220 5.19 -12.35 19.58
C GLY A 220 4.27 -13.39 18.90
N ALA A 221 3.03 -13.51 19.38
CA ALA A 221 2.01 -14.37 18.79
C ALA A 221 1.59 -13.92 17.39
N MET A 222 1.50 -12.62 17.11
CA MET A 222 1.23 -12.10 15.76
C MET A 222 2.38 -12.38 14.79
N LEU A 223 3.64 -12.26 15.25
CA LEU A 223 4.82 -12.65 14.46
C LEU A 223 4.84 -14.14 14.15
N ALA A 224 4.58 -14.99 15.15
CA ALA A 224 4.47 -16.43 14.95
C ALA A 224 3.31 -16.80 14.00
N LYS A 225 2.15 -16.16 14.14
CA LYS A 225 0.96 -16.35 13.26
C LYS A 225 1.32 -16.05 11.80
N MET A 226 1.99 -14.92 11.56
CA MET A 226 2.47 -14.49 10.26
C MET A 226 3.48 -15.49 9.67
N LEU A 227 4.50 -15.89 10.44
CA LEU A 227 5.51 -16.89 10.01
C LEU A 227 4.88 -18.27 9.69
N CYS A 228 3.81 -18.64 10.38
CA CYS A 228 3.06 -19.88 10.14
C CYS A 228 1.96 -19.76 9.06
N GLY A 229 1.97 -18.68 8.27
CA GLY A 229 1.10 -18.49 7.10
C GLY A 229 -0.24 -17.80 7.38
N ASN A 230 -0.30 -16.92 8.39
CA ASN A 230 -1.47 -16.13 8.78
C ASN A 230 -2.74 -16.98 9.02
N ARG A 231 -2.60 -18.00 9.86
CA ARG A 231 -3.71 -18.84 10.32
C ARG A 231 -4.65 -18.04 11.22
N SER A 232 -5.97 -18.27 11.09
CA SER A 232 -6.95 -17.69 12.00
C SER A 232 -6.78 -18.21 13.44
N ILE A 233 -7.27 -17.45 14.44
CA ILE A 233 -7.20 -17.86 15.87
C ILE A 233 -7.79 -19.27 16.08
N ASN A 234 -8.90 -19.60 15.40
CA ASN A 234 -9.51 -20.94 15.48
C ASN A 234 -8.63 -22.07 14.89
N GLN A 235 -7.78 -21.77 13.91
CA GLN A 235 -6.81 -22.73 13.38
C GLN A 235 -5.60 -22.86 14.32
N ILE A 236 -5.06 -21.73 14.82
CA ILE A 236 -3.93 -21.69 15.76
C ILE A 236 -4.19 -22.57 16.98
N PHE A 237 -5.40 -22.54 17.54
CA PHE A 237 -5.82 -23.34 18.70
C PHE A 237 -6.58 -24.64 18.32
N CYS A 238 -6.36 -25.17 17.11
CA CYS A 238 -7.04 -26.39 16.66
C CYS A 238 -6.47 -27.65 17.32
N THR A 239 -7.29 -28.33 18.13
CA THR A 239 -6.95 -29.63 18.75
C THR A 239 -7.19 -30.85 17.85
N ARG A 240 -7.71 -30.65 16.62
CA ARG A 240 -8.12 -31.73 15.70
C ARG A 240 -7.19 -31.95 14.52
N GLU A 241 -6.38 -30.96 14.17
CA GLU A 241 -5.50 -30.99 13.00
C GLU A 241 -4.17 -30.34 13.36
N ILE A 242 -3.15 -31.16 13.60
CA ILE A 242 -1.83 -30.72 14.07
C ILE A 242 -1.16 -29.73 13.09
N PHE A 243 -1.47 -29.81 11.80
CA PHE A 243 -0.98 -28.88 10.79
C PHE A 243 -1.65 -27.49 10.83
N ASN A 244 -2.78 -27.32 11.53
CA ASN A 244 -3.37 -26.01 11.81
C ASN A 244 -2.84 -25.41 13.12
N ALA A 245 -2.57 -26.23 14.12
CA ALA A 245 -2.03 -25.80 15.41
C ALA A 245 -0.69 -25.05 15.26
N VAL A 246 -0.48 -24.02 16.09
CA VAL A 246 0.83 -23.35 16.24
C VAL A 246 1.22 -23.43 17.71
N PRO A 247 1.93 -24.50 18.15
CA PRO A 247 2.18 -24.77 19.57
C PRO A 247 2.82 -23.60 20.31
N SER A 248 3.79 -22.90 19.71
CA SER A 248 4.45 -21.75 20.34
C SER A 248 3.49 -20.60 20.71
N ILE A 249 2.39 -20.42 19.96
CA ILE A 249 1.35 -19.44 20.33
C ILE A 249 0.46 -20.00 21.45
N GLN A 250 0.13 -21.29 21.38
CA GLN A 250 -0.67 -21.97 22.41
C GLN A 250 0.03 -22.00 23.77
N GLU A 251 1.36 -22.08 23.79
CA GLU A 251 2.20 -22.03 24.98
C GLU A 251 2.42 -20.60 25.48
N SER A 252 2.45 -19.61 24.58
CA SER A 252 2.67 -18.20 24.92
C SER A 252 1.44 -17.53 25.57
N MET A 253 0.23 -17.77 25.05
CA MET A 253 -1.01 -17.20 25.60
C MET A 253 -2.28 -18.04 25.35
N PRO A 254 -3.29 -18.01 26.25
CA PRO A 254 -4.58 -18.68 26.03
C PRO A 254 -5.37 -18.12 24.83
N LYS A 255 -6.20 -18.97 24.22
CA LYS A 255 -7.09 -18.57 23.09
C LYS A 255 -7.97 -17.37 23.44
N ASN A 256 -8.60 -17.40 24.62
CA ASN A 256 -9.51 -16.36 25.07
C ASN A 256 -8.77 -15.03 25.26
N ALA A 257 -7.57 -15.05 25.86
CA ALA A 257 -6.72 -13.88 25.97
C ALA A 257 -6.40 -13.29 24.58
N LEU A 258 -6.03 -14.13 23.60
CA LEU A 258 -5.74 -13.64 22.25
C LEU A 258 -6.97 -13.03 21.55
N GLU A 259 -8.16 -13.61 21.73
CA GLU A 259 -9.42 -13.07 21.19
C GLU A 259 -9.81 -11.73 21.86
N ASP A 260 -9.69 -11.64 23.19
CA ASP A 260 -9.97 -10.41 23.94
C ASP A 260 -8.99 -9.30 23.56
N MET A 261 -7.68 -9.58 23.55
CA MET A 261 -6.66 -8.59 23.17
C MET A 261 -6.82 -8.10 21.73
N THR A 262 -7.15 -8.99 20.79
CA THR A 262 -7.48 -8.59 19.41
C THR A 262 -8.68 -7.64 19.36
N SER A 263 -9.64 -7.80 20.28
CA SER A 263 -10.83 -6.97 20.41
C SER A 263 -10.58 -5.65 21.17
N CYS A 264 -9.47 -5.55 21.91
CA CYS A 264 -9.08 -4.37 22.68
C CYS A 264 -7.94 -3.54 22.05
N LEU A 265 -7.47 -3.88 20.84
CA LEU A 265 -6.35 -3.18 20.18
C LEU A 265 -6.63 -1.69 19.97
N HIS A 266 -6.03 -0.86 20.82
CA HIS A 266 -6.26 0.57 20.90
C HIS A 266 -4.98 1.33 21.31
N TYR A 267 -4.84 2.60 20.90
CA TYR A 267 -3.55 3.33 20.96
C TYR A 267 -3.68 4.80 21.42
N SER A 268 -4.86 5.22 21.87
CA SER A 268 -5.22 6.59 22.22
C SER A 268 -6.41 6.61 23.17
N ASP A 269 -6.52 7.56 24.08
CA ASP A 269 -7.75 7.75 24.88
C ASP A 269 -8.70 8.74 24.17
N ASP A 270 -9.15 8.39 22.96
CA ASP A 270 -9.92 9.25 22.05
C ASP A 270 -11.43 9.32 22.38
N TRP A 271 -11.76 9.30 23.67
CA TRP A 271 -13.13 9.44 24.17
C TRP A 271 -13.16 10.19 25.50
N ASP A 272 -14.34 10.74 25.80
CA ASP A 272 -14.64 11.36 27.09
C ASP A 272 -15.69 10.52 27.85
N LEU A 273 -15.85 10.80 29.15
CA LEU A 273 -16.82 10.09 29.98
C LEU A 273 -18.26 10.52 29.71
N MET A 274 -19.17 9.55 29.83
CA MET A 274 -20.60 9.73 29.65
C MET A 274 -21.29 9.85 31.02
N GLY A 275 -21.25 11.03 31.65
CA GLY A 275 -21.92 11.22 32.94
C GLY A 275 -21.32 12.34 33.80
N ALA A 276 -21.32 12.09 35.11
CA ALA A 276 -20.77 12.98 36.14
C ALA A 276 -19.54 12.38 36.86
N ASP A 277 -19.07 11.22 36.40
CA ASP A 277 -17.88 10.54 36.93
C ASP A 277 -16.61 11.20 36.37
N ASP A 278 -15.53 11.24 37.16
CA ASP A 278 -14.22 11.74 36.71
C ASP A 278 -13.42 10.61 36.04
N TRP A 279 -12.53 10.97 35.10
CA TRP A 279 -11.75 9.98 34.32
C TRP A 279 -11.02 8.97 35.22
N LEU A 280 -10.48 9.45 36.35
CA LEU A 280 -9.71 8.67 37.32
C LEU A 280 -10.57 7.75 38.21
N ASP A 281 -11.90 7.86 38.19
CA ASP A 281 -12.80 6.97 38.92
C ASP A 281 -12.94 5.60 38.24
N ILE A 282 -12.68 5.55 36.92
CA ILE A 282 -12.92 4.38 36.06
C ILE A 282 -11.62 3.93 35.36
N TYR A 283 -10.79 4.88 34.93
CA TYR A 283 -9.58 4.66 34.15
C TYR A 283 -8.34 5.16 34.89
N GLU A 284 -7.15 4.81 34.40
CA GLU A 284 -5.89 5.34 34.93
C GLU A 284 -5.51 6.66 34.24
N THR A 285 -4.23 6.99 34.09
CA THR A 285 -3.75 8.18 33.36
C THR A 285 -4.35 8.26 31.95
N LYS A 286 -5.05 9.35 31.62
CA LYS A 286 -5.44 9.69 30.23
C LYS A 286 -4.22 10.19 29.46
N VAL A 287 -4.10 9.85 28.19
CA VAL A 287 -3.14 10.47 27.27
C VAL A 287 -3.91 11.14 26.14
N ASP A 288 -4.18 12.43 26.32
CA ASP A 288 -4.80 13.27 25.30
C ASP A 288 -3.84 13.52 24.11
N ALA A 289 -4.41 13.65 22.92
CA ALA A 289 -3.67 14.08 21.74
C ALA A 289 -3.39 15.60 21.77
N ASP A 290 -2.35 16.03 21.05
CA ASP A 290 -2.15 17.46 20.73
C ASP A 290 -3.46 18.03 20.14
N PRO A 291 -4.01 19.15 20.67
CA PRO A 291 -5.23 19.76 20.14
C PRO A 291 -5.15 20.13 18.65
N ASN A 292 -3.94 20.28 18.11
CA ASN A 292 -3.68 20.52 16.70
C ASN A 292 -3.45 19.24 15.89
N MET A 293 -3.56 18.05 16.50
CA MET A 293 -3.41 16.77 15.79
C MET A 293 -4.59 16.55 14.84
N ALA A 294 -4.28 16.33 13.57
CA ALA A 294 -5.28 16.09 12.54
C ALA A 294 -6.23 14.95 12.88
N VAL A 295 -7.52 15.10 12.55
CA VAL A 295 -8.58 14.13 12.89
C VAL A 295 -8.25 12.70 12.42
N HIS A 296 -7.62 12.56 11.26
CA HIS A 296 -7.22 11.25 10.72
C HIS A 296 -6.10 10.55 11.52
N ARG A 297 -5.46 11.24 12.47
CA ARG A 297 -4.37 10.72 13.31
C ARG A 297 -4.77 10.45 14.74
N LEU A 298 -5.87 11.00 15.26
CA LEU A 298 -6.22 10.93 16.69
C LEU A 298 -6.10 9.51 17.30
N LYS A 299 -6.41 8.45 16.53
CA LYS A 299 -6.34 7.05 16.96
C LYS A 299 -4.95 6.39 16.94
N PHE A 300 -3.90 7.07 16.46
CA PHE A 300 -2.55 6.49 16.34
C PHE A 300 -1.37 7.50 16.27
N GLY A 301 -1.62 8.81 16.17
CA GLY A 301 -0.61 9.83 15.89
C GLY A 301 0.47 9.93 16.96
N ILE A 302 0.09 9.71 18.23
CA ILE A 302 1.04 9.62 19.36
C ILE A 302 2.04 8.48 19.15
N LEU A 303 1.57 7.32 18.66
CA LEU A 303 2.42 6.18 18.33
C LEU A 303 3.33 6.46 17.12
N GLU A 304 2.79 7.11 16.08
CA GLU A 304 3.55 7.54 14.90
C GLU A 304 4.70 8.50 15.26
N ASP A 305 4.39 9.56 16.01
CA ASP A 305 5.36 10.58 16.41
C ASP A 305 6.44 9.99 17.34
N ALA A 306 6.08 9.06 18.23
CA ALA A 306 7.03 8.35 19.08
C ALA A 306 7.98 7.41 18.28
N TYR A 307 7.48 6.71 17.26
CA TYR A 307 8.33 5.90 16.37
C TYR A 307 9.31 6.79 15.60
N ASN A 308 8.83 7.89 15.01
CA ASN A 308 9.65 8.85 14.27
C ASN A 308 10.76 9.43 15.16
N LYS A 309 10.39 9.91 16.37
CA LYS A 309 11.34 10.41 17.38
C LYS A 309 12.42 9.37 17.71
N ARG A 310 12.04 8.10 17.94
CA ARG A 310 13.01 7.05 18.28
C ARG A 310 13.94 6.70 17.13
N TRP A 311 13.40 6.53 15.92
CA TRP A 311 14.21 6.16 14.75
C TRP A 311 15.26 7.23 14.40
N GLN A 312 14.95 8.51 14.61
CA GLN A 312 15.92 9.59 14.44
C GLN A 312 16.97 9.61 15.56
N ALA A 313 16.57 9.34 16.81
CA ALA A 313 17.47 9.38 17.96
C ALA A 313 18.58 8.31 17.94
N VAL A 314 18.31 7.11 17.40
CA VAL A 314 19.26 5.96 17.42
C VAL A 314 20.27 5.94 16.26
N VAL A 315 20.32 7.00 15.44
CA VAL A 315 21.30 7.14 14.35
C VAL A 315 21.95 8.52 14.35
N HIS A 316 23.21 8.59 13.93
CA HIS A 316 23.85 9.86 13.59
C HIS A 316 23.55 10.21 12.12
N PRO A 317 23.19 11.48 11.83
CA PRO A 317 22.82 11.90 10.48
C PRO A 317 24.01 11.81 9.52
N GLY A 318 23.81 11.10 8.42
CA GLY A 318 24.67 11.13 7.23
C GLY A 318 24.03 11.94 6.10
N ARG A 319 24.74 12.06 4.98
CA ARG A 319 24.40 13.00 3.91
C ARG A 319 23.16 12.61 3.10
N TRP A 320 23.02 11.34 2.72
CA TRP A 320 22.06 10.89 1.70
C TRP A 320 20.80 10.22 2.26
N ILE A 321 19.64 10.79 1.93
CA ILE A 321 18.31 10.29 2.26
C ILE A 321 17.41 10.21 1.01
N THR A 322 16.42 9.32 1.04
CA THR A 322 15.45 9.11 -0.05
C THR A 322 14.05 9.16 0.51
N THR A 323 13.14 9.80 -0.22
CA THR A 323 11.72 9.97 0.13
C THR A 323 10.84 9.28 -0.89
N ASP A 324 9.84 8.54 -0.41
CA ASP A 324 8.91 7.79 -1.27
C ASP A 324 7.68 7.33 -0.48
N GLU A 325 6.58 7.07 -1.17
CA GLU A 325 5.37 6.56 -0.56
C GLU A 325 5.23 5.03 -0.58
N SER A 326 4.46 4.51 0.37
CA SER A 326 4.08 3.11 0.42
C SER A 326 2.58 2.98 0.68
N ARG A 327 1.99 1.85 0.26
CA ARG A 327 0.55 1.57 0.41
C ARG A 327 0.31 0.52 1.49
N VAL A 328 -0.67 0.75 2.36
CA VAL A 328 -1.19 -0.23 3.33
C VAL A 328 -2.64 -0.56 2.98
N ALA A 329 -2.95 -1.85 2.80
CA ALA A 329 -4.27 -2.31 2.40
C ALA A 329 -5.33 -2.07 3.49
N GLY A 330 -6.24 -1.14 3.22
CA GLY A 330 -7.28 -0.66 4.15
C GLY A 330 -8.69 -1.03 3.71
N TRP A 331 -9.66 -0.87 4.62
CA TRP A 331 -11.08 -1.05 4.33
C TRP A 331 -11.68 0.19 3.65
N TYR A 332 -12.86 0.03 3.04
CA TYR A 332 -13.57 1.07 2.30
C TYR A 332 -14.12 2.24 3.15
N HIS A 333 -13.96 2.20 4.48
CA HIS A 333 -14.56 3.15 5.43
C HIS A 333 -13.52 3.78 6.38
N SER A 334 -12.38 4.22 5.85
CA SER A 334 -11.44 5.08 6.58
C SER A 334 -11.29 6.42 5.88
N VAL A 335 -11.12 7.49 6.67
CA VAL A 335 -10.94 8.88 6.21
C VAL A 335 -9.69 9.08 5.33
N MET A 336 -8.73 8.16 5.41
CA MET A 336 -7.45 8.15 4.66
C MET A 336 -7.42 7.12 3.51
N THR A 337 -8.54 6.43 3.21
CA THR A 337 -8.57 5.43 2.13
C THR A 337 -8.57 6.11 0.77
N ILE A 338 -7.52 5.86 -0.02
CA ILE A 338 -7.33 6.42 -1.37
C ILE A 338 -7.26 5.28 -2.39
N GLY A 339 -7.70 5.54 -3.63
CA GLY A 339 -7.70 4.61 -4.76
C GLY A 339 -9.06 4.52 -5.46
N PRO A 340 -9.24 3.64 -6.47
CA PRO A 340 -8.31 2.58 -6.88
C PRO A 340 -7.20 3.02 -7.85
N GLU A 341 -5.94 2.86 -7.43
CA GLU A 341 -4.75 3.10 -8.25
C GLU A 341 -4.26 1.85 -9.01
N PRO A 342 -3.38 1.99 -10.03
CA PRO A 342 -2.71 0.88 -10.72
C PRO A 342 -1.54 0.27 -9.91
N LYS A 343 -1.61 0.28 -8.58
CA LYS A 343 -0.62 -0.30 -7.66
C LYS A 343 -1.06 -1.70 -7.20
N PRO A 344 -0.14 -2.59 -6.74
CA PRO A 344 -0.50 -3.94 -6.27
C PRO A 344 -1.55 -3.94 -5.15
N ILE A 345 -1.46 -2.95 -4.25
CA ILE A 345 -2.54 -2.55 -3.36
C ILE A 345 -3.26 -1.38 -4.04
N ARG A 346 -4.43 -1.65 -4.63
CA ARG A 346 -5.18 -0.64 -5.39
C ARG A 346 -5.83 0.41 -4.49
N THR A 347 -6.27 0.01 -3.30
CA THR A 347 -7.04 0.85 -2.38
C THR A 347 -6.52 0.70 -0.95
N GLY A 348 -6.30 1.81 -0.26
CA GLY A 348 -5.81 1.82 1.12
C GLY A 348 -5.15 3.15 1.53
N ALA A 349 -4.47 3.15 2.66
CA ALA A 349 -3.74 4.33 3.15
C ALA A 349 -2.41 4.51 2.41
N THR A 350 -2.01 5.76 2.19
CA THR A 350 -0.64 6.13 1.77
C THR A 350 0.20 6.48 3.00
N LEU A 351 1.43 5.96 3.08
CA LEU A 351 2.44 6.42 4.03
C LEU A 351 3.62 7.00 3.26
N HIS A 352 3.89 8.29 3.40
CA HIS A 352 5.13 8.91 2.93
C HIS A 352 6.25 8.60 3.91
N THR A 353 7.43 8.23 3.41
CA THR A 353 8.54 7.81 4.27
C THR A 353 9.87 8.41 3.84
N VAL A 354 10.73 8.70 4.82
CA VAL A 354 12.14 9.06 4.61
C VAL A 354 12.99 7.84 5.01
N CYS A 355 13.97 7.47 4.19
CA CYS A 355 14.92 6.41 4.54
C CYS A 355 16.38 6.76 4.24
N ILE A 356 17.31 6.13 4.95
CA ILE A 356 18.75 6.18 4.68
C ILE A 356 19.04 5.54 3.32
N THR A 357 19.79 6.24 2.47
CA THR A 357 20.04 5.82 1.08
C THR A 357 21.33 5.05 0.88
N GLN A 358 22.39 5.45 1.58
CA GLN A 358 23.76 4.97 1.37
C GLN A 358 24.34 4.37 2.67
N GLY A 359 25.47 3.68 2.55
CA GLY A 359 26.14 3.00 3.66
C GLY A 359 25.41 1.77 4.21
N PRO A 360 25.91 1.21 5.34
CA PRO A 360 25.39 -0.02 5.94
C PRO A 360 23.90 0.05 6.30
N LEU A 361 23.44 1.21 6.78
CA LEU A 361 22.06 1.45 7.22
C LEU A 361 21.06 1.74 6.08
N HIS A 362 21.43 1.54 4.81
CA HIS A 362 20.50 1.70 3.68
C HIS A 362 19.13 1.04 3.93
N THR A 363 18.04 1.68 3.49
CA THR A 363 16.62 1.31 3.74
C THR A 363 16.14 1.40 5.20
N TYR A 364 16.93 1.90 6.15
CA TYR A 364 16.45 2.24 7.48
C TYR A 364 15.50 3.44 7.41
N LYS A 365 14.29 3.33 7.94
CA LYS A 365 13.27 4.38 7.99
C LYS A 365 13.63 5.40 9.07
N LEU A 366 13.78 6.67 8.66
CA LEU A 366 14.04 7.82 9.53
C LEU A 366 12.74 8.55 9.93
N PHE A 367 11.73 8.46 9.08
CA PHE A 367 10.43 9.07 9.29
C PHE A 367 9.38 8.32 8.46
N ALA A 368 8.17 8.23 8.98
CA ALA A 368 6.99 7.80 8.26
C ALA A 368 5.80 8.69 8.68
N ARG A 369 4.93 9.00 7.72
CA ARG A 369 3.71 9.78 7.95
C ARG A 369 2.58 9.28 7.08
N VAL A 370 1.46 8.92 7.72
CA VAL A 370 0.20 8.64 7.02
C VAL A 370 -0.33 9.92 6.39
N TYR A 371 -0.82 9.80 5.15
CA TYR A 371 -1.42 10.90 4.41
C TYR A 371 -2.94 10.90 4.57
N GLY A 372 -3.48 11.97 5.16
CA GLY A 372 -4.91 12.24 5.28
C GLY A 372 -5.50 13.05 4.12
N GLY A 373 -4.66 13.64 3.26
CA GLY A 373 -5.06 14.46 2.12
C GLY A 373 -5.79 15.73 2.57
N ARG A 374 -7.10 15.82 2.27
CA ARG A 374 -7.92 16.94 2.77
C ARG A 374 -7.94 17.03 4.30
N PHE A 375 -7.73 15.90 4.99
CA PHE A 375 -7.72 15.80 6.46
C PHE A 375 -6.33 15.95 7.10
N ASP A 376 -5.28 16.32 6.36
CA ASP A 376 -3.96 16.71 6.92
C ASP A 376 -4.02 18.15 7.49
N GLU A 377 -4.88 18.38 8.48
CA GLU A 377 -5.11 19.69 9.10
C GLU A 377 -3.91 20.19 9.92
N ASP A 378 -3.17 19.28 10.55
CA ASP A 378 -1.97 19.56 11.34
C ASP A 378 -0.76 19.99 10.49
N VAL A 379 -0.76 19.62 9.21
CA VAL A 379 0.29 20.00 8.25
C VAL A 379 0.15 21.46 7.81
N ASP A 380 -1.08 21.93 7.59
CA ASP A 380 -1.37 23.30 7.17
C ASP A 380 -1.14 24.32 8.30
N VAL A 381 -1.21 23.90 9.56
CA VAL A 381 -0.98 24.75 10.75
C VAL A 381 0.51 24.85 11.12
N ARG A 382 1.29 23.79 10.90
CA ARG A 382 2.70 23.70 11.35
C ARG A 382 3.71 24.39 10.43
N ASN A 383 3.33 24.79 9.22
CA ASN A 383 4.20 25.50 8.28
C ASN A 383 3.51 26.77 7.74
N SER A 384 4.09 27.92 8.04
CA SER A 384 3.59 29.24 7.64
C SER A 384 3.92 29.64 6.20
N HIS A 385 4.82 28.91 5.52
CA HIS A 385 5.28 29.21 4.16
C HIS A 385 4.37 28.65 3.04
N THR A 386 3.25 27.99 3.38
CA THR A 386 2.48 27.18 2.39
C THR A 386 0.95 27.24 2.51
N ALA A 387 0.41 28.13 3.36
CA ALA A 387 -0.91 28.09 4.02
C ALA A 387 -2.20 27.79 3.20
N THR A 388 -2.20 27.67 1.86
CA THR A 388 -3.41 27.27 1.08
C THR A 388 -3.17 26.56 -0.27
N LYS A 389 -1.93 26.17 -0.64
CA LYS A 389 -1.65 25.81 -2.06
C LYS A 389 -0.88 24.50 -2.33
N LEU A 390 0.15 24.13 -1.57
CA LEU A 390 0.95 22.92 -1.82
C LEU A 390 1.14 22.05 -0.57
N LYS A 391 0.10 21.27 -0.22
CA LYS A 391 0.15 20.32 0.91
C LYS A 391 1.34 19.37 0.88
N MET A 392 1.83 19.00 -0.32
CA MET A 392 3.02 18.16 -0.45
C MET A 392 4.31 18.87 -0.02
N VAL A 393 4.44 20.18 -0.24
CA VAL A 393 5.60 20.94 0.24
C VAL A 393 5.56 21.05 1.76
N SER A 394 4.40 21.38 2.34
CA SER A 394 4.19 21.41 3.79
C SER A 394 4.51 20.06 4.46
N LEU A 395 4.08 18.95 3.84
CA LEU A 395 4.38 17.61 4.32
C LEU A 395 5.88 17.28 4.22
N TYR A 396 6.53 17.66 3.12
CA TYR A 396 7.97 17.46 2.97
C TYR A 396 8.78 18.35 3.91
N ASP A 397 8.34 19.57 4.20
CA ASP A 397 8.93 20.45 5.20
C ASP A 397 8.95 19.78 6.59
N LEU A 398 7.79 19.25 7.02
CA LEU A 398 7.64 18.48 8.26
C LEU A 398 8.52 17.22 8.26
N MET A 399 8.55 16.46 7.15
CA MET A 399 9.34 15.23 7.02
C MET A 399 10.86 15.48 7.01
N LEU A 400 11.29 16.65 6.52
CA LEU A 400 12.70 16.99 6.31
C LEU A 400 13.25 17.99 7.33
N ASP A 401 12.44 18.49 8.26
CA ASP A 401 12.84 19.47 9.29
C ASP A 401 14.16 19.13 10.02
N PRO A 402 14.40 17.88 10.49
CA PRO A 402 15.66 17.51 11.14
C PRO A 402 16.90 17.63 10.22
N TYR A 403 16.70 17.79 8.92
CA TYR A 403 17.71 17.78 7.86
C TYR A 403 17.87 19.14 7.16
N LYS A 404 17.12 20.18 7.57
CA LYS A 404 17.27 21.53 7.05
C LYS A 404 18.66 22.14 7.38
N HIS A 405 19.14 23.01 6.49
CA HIS A 405 20.37 23.82 6.57
C HIS A 405 21.68 23.07 6.86
N LYS A 406 21.74 21.76 6.56
CA LYS A 406 22.95 20.92 6.77
C LYS A 406 23.58 20.40 5.48
N GLY A 407 23.01 20.71 4.31
CA GLY A 407 23.51 20.22 3.02
C GLY A 407 23.21 18.75 2.73
N HIS A 408 22.19 18.18 3.39
CA HIS A 408 21.71 16.83 3.07
C HIS A 408 21.31 16.71 1.59
N CYS A 409 21.47 15.51 1.04
CA CYS A 409 21.05 15.16 -0.30
C CYS A 409 19.78 14.29 -0.25
N VAL A 410 18.66 14.82 -0.77
CA VAL A 410 17.36 14.17 -0.86
C VAL A 410 17.14 13.65 -2.28
N VAL A 411 16.76 12.36 -2.39
CA VAL A 411 16.28 11.75 -3.63
C VAL A 411 14.77 11.51 -3.57
N MET A 412 14.04 11.98 -4.59
CA MET A 412 12.57 11.93 -4.65
C MET A 412 12.06 11.54 -6.04
N ASP A 413 10.80 11.09 -6.13
CA ASP A 413 10.13 10.80 -7.41
C ASP A 413 9.44 12.03 -8.03
N SER A 414 9.16 11.89 -9.32
CA SER A 414 8.30 12.72 -10.18
C SER A 414 6.87 12.96 -9.67
N ALA A 415 6.37 12.20 -8.69
CA ALA A 415 5.15 12.52 -7.96
C ALA A 415 5.29 13.75 -7.02
N TYR A 416 6.52 14.20 -6.73
CA TYR A 416 6.81 15.29 -5.78
C TYR A 416 7.78 16.35 -6.31
N MET A 417 8.65 15.96 -7.26
CA MET A 417 9.73 16.79 -7.77
C MET A 417 9.30 17.75 -8.88
N GLY A 418 9.48 19.04 -8.64
CA GLY A 418 9.25 20.13 -9.60
C GLY A 418 10.07 21.38 -9.26
N ASP A 419 9.96 22.41 -10.09
CA ASP A 419 10.73 23.66 -9.94
C ASP A 419 10.53 24.29 -8.55
N ALA A 420 9.29 24.43 -8.09
CA ALA A 420 8.96 25.06 -6.80
C ALA A 420 9.55 24.28 -5.62
N MET A 421 9.43 22.95 -5.61
CA MET A 421 10.06 22.05 -4.63
C MET A 421 11.59 22.18 -4.65
N CYS A 422 12.22 22.24 -5.83
CA CYS A 422 13.67 22.43 -5.95
C CYS A 422 14.16 23.77 -5.41
N GLN A 423 13.38 24.85 -5.62
CA GLN A 423 13.68 26.20 -5.13
C GLN A 423 13.55 26.27 -3.61
N VAL A 424 12.39 25.90 -3.04
CA VAL A 424 12.19 25.86 -1.58
C VAL A 424 13.21 24.94 -0.92
N GLY A 425 13.45 23.76 -1.50
CA GLY A 425 14.49 22.84 -1.04
C GLY A 425 15.88 23.48 -0.99
N ARG A 426 16.22 24.35 -1.95
CA ARG A 426 17.52 25.02 -2.02
C ARG A 426 17.61 26.20 -1.06
N GLU A 427 16.63 27.09 -1.13
CA GLU A 427 16.66 28.47 -0.62
C GLU A 427 16.11 28.53 0.81
N GLU A 428 14.96 27.90 1.07
CA GLU A 428 14.33 27.82 2.40
C GLU A 428 14.89 26.68 3.25
N TRP A 429 15.17 25.51 2.66
CA TRP A 429 15.54 24.32 3.44
C TRP A 429 17.04 24.04 3.49
N GLY A 430 17.86 24.65 2.63
CA GLY A 430 19.30 24.33 2.54
C GLY A 430 19.58 22.85 2.27
N ILE A 431 18.76 22.22 1.42
CA ILE A 431 18.81 20.81 1.02
C ILE A 431 19.14 20.69 -0.48
N ASN A 432 20.07 19.78 -0.78
CA ASN A 432 20.40 19.36 -2.13
C ASN A 432 19.37 18.33 -2.62
N MET A 433 18.59 18.64 -3.66
CA MET A 433 17.55 17.76 -4.21
C MET A 433 17.87 17.23 -5.61
N VAL A 434 17.55 15.96 -5.84
CA VAL A 434 17.62 15.31 -7.16
C VAL A 434 16.47 14.30 -7.29
N GLY A 435 15.88 14.18 -8.47
CA GLY A 435 14.75 13.29 -8.68
C GLY A 435 14.36 13.15 -10.14
N THR A 436 13.51 12.16 -10.43
CA THR A 436 12.70 12.17 -11.65
C THR A 436 11.72 13.34 -11.62
N CYS A 437 11.30 13.88 -12.76
CA CYS A 437 10.41 15.05 -12.79
C CYS A 437 9.40 14.96 -13.94
N GLN A 438 8.15 15.37 -13.69
CA GLN A 438 7.13 15.50 -14.74
C GLN A 438 7.42 16.72 -15.61
N SER A 439 7.22 16.60 -16.93
CA SER A 439 7.48 17.72 -17.88
C SER A 439 6.59 18.94 -17.70
N SER A 440 5.48 18.82 -16.97
CA SER A 440 4.57 19.92 -16.60
C SER A 440 5.04 20.67 -15.36
N TRP A 441 5.95 20.10 -14.57
CA TRP A 441 6.36 20.65 -13.26
C TRP A 441 7.73 21.34 -13.31
N THR A 442 8.27 21.54 -14.51
CA THR A 442 9.51 22.30 -14.73
C THR A 442 9.48 23.04 -16.06
N GLY A 443 9.90 24.31 -16.07
CA GLY A 443 9.93 25.14 -17.28
C GLY A 443 10.80 24.53 -18.40
N GLY A 444 11.88 23.82 -18.04
CA GLY A 444 12.72 23.08 -18.99
C GLY A 444 12.02 21.87 -19.62
N GLY A 445 10.93 21.38 -19.00
CA GLY A 445 10.20 20.19 -19.43
C GLY A 445 9.50 20.36 -20.78
N LYS A 446 9.11 21.59 -21.13
CA LYS A 446 8.54 21.96 -22.43
C LYS A 446 9.60 21.89 -23.55
N LEU A 447 10.82 22.33 -23.28
CA LEU A 447 11.95 22.19 -24.21
C LEU A 447 12.29 20.71 -24.42
N GLY A 448 12.34 19.92 -23.35
CA GLY A 448 12.53 18.46 -23.42
C GLY A 448 11.45 17.74 -24.25
N LYS A 449 10.16 18.09 -24.07
CA LYS A 449 9.04 17.62 -24.91
C LYS A 449 9.27 17.96 -26.39
N LEU A 450 9.69 19.19 -26.70
CA LEU A 450 9.92 19.65 -28.07
C LEU A 450 11.10 18.93 -28.75
N ALA A 451 12.22 18.75 -28.06
CA ALA A 451 13.39 18.01 -28.58
C ALA A 451 13.05 16.53 -28.87
N ILE A 452 12.25 15.89 -28.00
CA ILE A 452 11.70 14.55 -28.26
C ILE A 452 10.82 14.54 -29.52
N LYS A 453 9.91 15.51 -29.67
CA LYS A 453 9.03 15.62 -30.86
C LYS A 453 9.81 15.84 -32.16
N LYS A 454 10.91 16.59 -32.10
CA LYS A 454 11.87 16.79 -33.20
C LYS A 454 12.81 15.61 -33.46
N LYS A 455 12.74 14.54 -32.64
CA LYS A 455 13.61 13.34 -32.70
C LYS A 455 15.10 13.62 -32.44
N GLU A 456 15.41 14.67 -31.70
CA GLU A 456 16.79 15.00 -31.28
C GLU A 456 17.38 13.93 -30.33
N LEU A 457 16.51 13.28 -29.54
CA LEU A 457 16.80 12.03 -28.84
C LEU A 457 16.03 10.84 -29.44
N VAL A 458 16.66 9.67 -29.45
CA VAL A 458 16.03 8.39 -29.81
C VAL A 458 16.20 7.40 -28.65
N LYS A 459 15.12 6.72 -28.24
CA LYS A 459 15.11 5.75 -27.14
C LYS A 459 16.14 4.64 -27.34
N GLY A 460 16.88 4.31 -26.29
CA GLY A 460 17.95 3.30 -26.29
C GLY A 460 19.31 3.79 -26.77
N THR A 461 19.44 5.07 -27.16
CA THR A 461 20.76 5.68 -27.49
C THR A 461 21.55 6.10 -26.25
N HIS A 462 20.90 6.19 -25.09
CA HIS A 462 21.46 6.68 -23.82
C HIS A 462 22.06 8.11 -23.89
N LYS A 463 21.77 8.87 -24.94
CA LYS A 463 22.09 10.30 -25.01
C LYS A 463 21.32 11.07 -23.93
N SER A 464 21.93 12.11 -23.40
CA SER A 464 21.27 13.11 -22.54
C SER A 464 21.16 14.44 -23.29
N LEU A 465 20.05 15.15 -23.11
CA LEU A 465 19.98 16.60 -23.32
C LEU A 465 19.85 17.29 -21.96
N LEU A 466 20.51 18.43 -21.82
CA LEU A 466 20.61 19.19 -20.58
C LEU A 466 20.04 20.59 -20.80
N TYR A 467 19.22 21.04 -19.86
CA TYR A 467 18.63 22.37 -19.85
C TYR A 467 18.93 23.02 -18.50
N GLN A 468 19.43 24.24 -18.52
CA GLN A 468 19.76 24.99 -17.31
C GLN A 468 18.95 26.28 -17.25
N HIS A 469 18.49 26.62 -16.06
CA HIS A 469 17.83 27.89 -15.81
C HIS A 469 18.87 29.02 -15.75
N LYS A 470 18.58 30.16 -16.40
CA LYS A 470 19.52 31.29 -16.53
C LYS A 470 20.11 31.74 -15.17
N THR A 471 19.23 32.06 -14.23
CA THR A 471 19.57 32.59 -12.89
C THR A 471 19.57 31.53 -11.79
N LYS A 472 18.46 30.79 -11.61
CA LYS A 472 18.26 29.83 -10.52
C LYS A 472 19.20 28.61 -10.61
N PRO A 473 19.61 27.97 -9.50
CA PRO A 473 20.57 26.87 -9.50
C PRO A 473 19.93 25.51 -9.85
N ILE A 474 19.07 25.46 -10.87
CA ILE A 474 18.32 24.26 -11.26
C ILE A 474 18.68 23.80 -12.68
N VAL A 475 18.78 22.47 -12.86
CA VAL A 475 19.08 21.81 -14.14
C VAL A 475 18.09 20.69 -14.38
N HIS A 476 17.47 20.70 -15.56
CA HIS A 476 16.59 19.66 -16.06
C HIS A 476 17.34 18.81 -17.09
N ALA A 477 17.24 17.48 -17.00
CA ALA A 477 17.87 16.57 -17.96
C ALA A 477 16.87 15.57 -18.55
N VAL A 478 17.07 15.23 -19.82
CA VAL A 478 16.29 14.22 -20.55
C VAL A 478 17.24 13.14 -21.05
N TRP A 479 17.12 11.91 -20.55
CA TRP A 479 17.97 10.77 -20.88
C TRP A 479 17.21 9.69 -21.66
N ALA A 480 17.79 9.23 -22.77
CA ALA A 480 17.18 8.28 -23.68
C ALA A 480 17.57 6.82 -23.42
N ASP A 481 17.22 6.29 -22.24
CA ASP A 481 17.16 4.84 -21.98
C ASP A 481 16.04 4.20 -22.82
N ASN A 482 15.55 3.03 -22.42
CA ASN A 482 14.41 2.32 -23.01
C ASN A 482 13.13 3.17 -23.07
N ASN A 483 13.01 4.18 -22.21
CA ASN A 483 12.07 5.29 -22.33
C ASN A 483 12.83 6.60 -22.07
N PHE A 484 12.19 7.75 -22.35
CA PHE A 484 12.75 9.04 -21.95
C PHE A 484 12.58 9.23 -20.45
N VAL A 485 13.68 9.13 -19.71
CA VAL A 485 13.73 9.46 -18.29
C VAL A 485 14.06 10.93 -18.16
N LYS A 486 13.41 11.61 -17.22
CA LYS A 486 13.51 13.06 -17.05
C LYS A 486 13.86 13.33 -15.60
N THR A 487 14.92 14.07 -15.35
CA THR A 487 15.36 14.42 -14.00
C THR A 487 15.42 15.92 -13.80
N LEU A 488 15.35 16.33 -12.54
CA LEU A 488 15.56 17.70 -12.09
C LEU A 488 16.51 17.66 -10.89
N SER A 489 17.31 18.72 -10.71
CA SER A 489 18.15 18.88 -9.53
C SER A 489 18.46 20.36 -9.26
N ASN A 490 18.62 20.71 -7.98
CA ASN A 490 19.02 22.05 -7.50
C ASN A 490 20.51 22.16 -7.11
N PHE A 491 21.33 21.13 -7.38
CA PHE A 491 22.74 21.07 -6.99
C PHE A 491 23.68 20.45 -8.03
N HIS A 492 23.14 19.83 -9.07
CA HIS A 492 23.94 19.25 -10.15
C HIS A 492 24.26 20.28 -11.23
N SER A 493 25.54 20.44 -11.54
CA SER A 493 25.98 21.07 -12.78
C SER A 493 25.53 20.26 -14.01
N PRO A 494 25.36 20.91 -15.19
CA PRO A 494 24.97 20.23 -16.42
C PRO A 494 26.14 19.43 -17.01
N THR A 495 26.30 18.20 -16.51
CA THR A 495 27.42 17.31 -16.83
C THR A 495 26.96 15.92 -17.25
N ILE A 496 27.58 15.39 -18.30
CA ILE A 496 27.48 14.00 -18.76
C ILE A 496 28.73 13.24 -18.28
N VAL A 497 28.52 12.06 -17.71
CA VAL A 497 29.57 11.20 -17.19
C VAL A 497 29.75 10.02 -18.15
N GLU A 498 30.97 9.87 -18.68
CA GLU A 498 31.35 8.69 -19.44
C GLU A 498 31.38 7.44 -18.56
N GLY A 499 30.78 6.35 -19.06
CA GLY A 499 30.61 5.12 -18.30
C GLY A 499 29.80 5.25 -17.00
N GLY A 500 29.01 6.31 -16.84
CA GLY A 500 28.27 6.61 -15.62
C GLY A 500 27.24 5.53 -15.20
N MET A 501 26.81 4.67 -16.12
CA MET A 501 25.97 3.51 -15.79
C MET A 501 26.22 2.30 -16.68
N LYS A 502 25.91 1.12 -16.16
CA LYS A 502 25.83 -0.14 -16.94
C LYS A 502 24.39 -0.41 -17.42
N ARG A 503 24.24 -0.67 -18.72
CA ARG A 503 22.95 -0.97 -19.37
C ARG A 503 23.09 -2.08 -20.41
N ARG A 504 22.00 -2.83 -20.61
CA ARG A 504 21.87 -3.75 -21.75
C ARG A 504 21.50 -2.96 -22.99
N VAL A 505 22.49 -2.52 -23.74
CA VAL A 505 22.31 -1.71 -24.95
C VAL A 505 21.40 -2.42 -25.95
N ARG A 506 20.53 -1.65 -26.58
CA ARG A 506 19.65 -2.12 -27.65
C ARG A 506 20.39 -2.00 -28.98
N ASP A 507 20.49 -3.10 -29.69
CA ASP A 507 20.98 -3.14 -31.07
C ASP A 507 20.06 -2.25 -31.95
N PRO A 508 20.60 -1.21 -32.62
CA PRO A 508 19.81 -0.29 -33.41
C PRO A 508 19.23 -0.92 -34.70
N VAL A 509 19.80 -2.03 -35.18
CA VAL A 509 19.37 -2.74 -36.40
C VAL A 509 18.37 -3.84 -36.04
N THR A 510 18.71 -4.72 -35.11
CA THR A 510 17.81 -5.85 -34.76
C THR A 510 16.77 -5.52 -33.70
N GLY A 511 16.91 -4.37 -33.02
CA GLY A 511 16.02 -3.95 -31.93
C GLY A 511 16.07 -4.82 -30.67
N LYS A 512 16.91 -5.87 -30.65
CA LYS A 512 17.12 -6.77 -29.51
C LYS A 512 18.09 -6.14 -28.51
N ARG A 513 18.03 -6.55 -27.24
CA ARG A 513 19.01 -6.10 -26.23
C ARG A 513 20.19 -7.07 -26.17
N SER A 514 21.38 -6.54 -25.96
CA SER A 514 22.53 -7.35 -25.56
C SER A 514 22.21 -8.15 -24.29
N ARG A 515 22.74 -9.37 -24.20
CA ARG A 515 22.66 -10.19 -22.99
C ARG A 515 23.47 -9.57 -21.86
N ASP A 516 24.61 -9.01 -22.22
CA ASP A 516 25.63 -8.51 -21.31
C ASP A 516 25.51 -6.98 -21.19
N GLN A 517 25.80 -6.43 -20.02
CA GLN A 517 25.72 -4.99 -19.78
C GLN A 517 27.02 -4.31 -20.19
N THR A 518 26.92 -3.20 -20.90
CA THR A 518 28.04 -2.32 -21.23
C THR A 518 27.88 -0.97 -20.54
N ASP A 519 28.99 -0.28 -20.39
CA ASP A 519 29.02 1.10 -19.91
C ASP A 519 28.34 2.03 -20.94
N VAL A 520 27.54 2.98 -20.44
CA VAL A 520 26.82 3.98 -21.24
C VAL A 520 27.00 5.37 -20.62
N VAL A 521 27.01 6.39 -21.47
CA VAL A 521 27.00 7.79 -21.04
C VAL A 521 25.69 8.13 -20.33
N CYS A 522 25.77 8.93 -19.28
CA CYS A 522 24.60 9.33 -18.50
C CYS A 522 24.84 10.69 -17.83
N ASN A 523 23.81 11.50 -17.65
CA ASN A 523 23.93 12.72 -16.85
C ASN A 523 24.07 12.39 -15.35
N ALA A 524 24.75 13.24 -14.60
CA ALA A 524 25.07 12.99 -13.19
C ALA A 524 23.82 12.76 -12.31
N GLN A 525 22.77 13.57 -12.49
CA GLN A 525 21.51 13.45 -11.74
C GLN A 525 20.89 12.05 -11.82
N GLN A 526 20.91 11.48 -13.02
CA GLN A 526 20.33 10.19 -13.33
C GLN A 526 21.13 9.01 -12.75
N ILE A 527 22.45 9.18 -12.58
CA ILE A 527 23.32 8.22 -11.90
C ILE A 527 22.96 8.16 -10.42
N ASP A 528 22.89 9.32 -9.76
CA ASP A 528 22.48 9.41 -8.36
C ASP A 528 21.09 8.83 -8.16
N TYR A 529 20.09 9.25 -8.96
CA TYR A 529 18.74 8.69 -8.89
C TYR A 529 18.71 7.15 -9.03
N CYS A 530 19.38 6.59 -10.05
CA CYS A 530 19.38 5.15 -10.28
C CYS A 530 20.09 4.37 -9.17
N ASN A 531 21.18 4.90 -8.60
CA ASN A 531 21.95 4.27 -7.53
C ASN A 531 21.22 4.24 -6.17
N THR A 532 20.16 5.04 -6.02
CA THR A 532 19.58 5.38 -4.73
C THR A 532 18.10 5.02 -4.62
N TYR A 533 17.25 5.52 -5.53
CA TYR A 533 15.79 5.50 -5.38
C TYR A 533 15.24 4.08 -5.21
N HIS A 534 15.63 3.12 -6.05
CA HIS A 534 15.16 1.72 -6.00
C HIS A 534 15.37 0.99 -4.65
N LYS A 535 16.16 1.55 -3.72
CA LYS A 535 16.37 0.99 -2.39
C LYS A 535 15.17 1.19 -1.47
N ILE A 536 14.42 2.29 -1.61
CA ILE A 536 13.25 2.55 -0.75
C ILE A 536 12.11 1.58 -1.07
N ASP A 537 11.84 1.34 -2.36
CA ASP A 537 11.00 0.25 -2.89
C ASP A 537 11.38 -1.11 -2.29
N LYS A 538 12.68 -1.43 -2.27
CA LYS A 538 13.19 -2.68 -1.72
C LYS A 538 12.96 -2.78 -0.21
N GLY A 539 13.02 -1.67 0.53
CA GLY A 539 12.63 -1.57 1.94
C GLY A 539 11.13 -1.77 2.12
N ASN A 540 10.32 -0.99 1.40
CA ASN A 540 8.86 -1.05 1.38
C ASN A 540 8.34 -2.48 1.13
N GLY A 541 8.97 -3.19 0.18
CA GLY A 541 8.68 -4.58 -0.19
C GLY A 541 9.27 -5.63 0.76
N ALA A 542 10.27 -5.30 1.58
CA ALA A 542 10.72 -6.16 2.68
C ALA A 542 9.71 -6.10 3.85
N GLU A 543 9.33 -4.89 4.24
CA GLU A 543 8.32 -4.61 5.27
C GLU A 543 6.94 -5.18 4.92
N ALA A 544 6.55 -5.15 3.64
CA ALA A 544 5.27 -5.68 3.16
C ALA A 544 5.15 -7.21 3.26
N LYS A 545 6.26 -7.95 3.42
CA LYS A 545 6.21 -9.40 3.67
C LYS A 545 5.72 -9.74 5.08
N TYR A 546 5.80 -8.79 6.00
CA TYR A 546 5.53 -9.01 7.42
C TYR A 546 4.09 -8.62 7.81
N ASP A 547 3.08 -8.87 6.97
CA ASP A 547 1.70 -8.52 7.29
C ASP A 547 1.19 -9.29 8.53
N LEU A 548 1.22 -8.63 9.70
CA LEU A 548 0.73 -9.15 10.98
C LEU A 548 -0.79 -9.41 10.96
N SER A 549 -1.51 -8.85 9.98
CA SER A 549 -2.90 -9.17 9.65
C SER A 549 -3.83 -9.19 10.86
N THR A 550 -4.09 -8.00 11.42
CA THR A 550 -5.01 -7.78 12.53
C THR A 550 -6.46 -7.85 12.03
N GLU A 551 -7.18 -8.92 12.43
CA GLU A 551 -8.59 -9.17 12.09
C GLU A 551 -9.57 -8.30 12.91
N SER A 552 -9.31 -6.98 13.02
CA SER A 552 -10.24 -6.05 13.68
C SER A 552 -11.31 -5.56 12.72
N HIS A 553 -12.53 -6.05 12.90
CA HIS A 553 -13.73 -5.58 12.19
C HIS A 553 -14.34 -4.30 12.80
N LEU A 554 -13.88 -3.89 14.00
CA LEU A 554 -14.47 -2.80 14.79
C LEU A 554 -13.60 -1.53 14.76
N HIS A 555 -12.27 -1.65 14.71
CA HIS A 555 -11.32 -0.52 14.74
C HIS A 555 -10.61 -0.35 13.39
N GLY A 556 -11.41 -0.26 12.31
CA GLY A 556 -11.04 -0.59 10.91
C GLY A 556 -9.90 0.16 10.20
N TRP A 557 -8.91 0.74 10.88
CA TRP A 557 -7.65 1.18 10.26
C TRP A 557 -6.46 1.30 11.22
N ALA A 558 -6.62 1.85 12.43
CA ALA A 558 -5.48 2.19 13.31
C ALA A 558 -4.58 0.98 13.69
N PRO A 559 -5.10 -0.21 14.06
CA PRO A 559 -4.28 -1.39 14.33
C PRO A 559 -3.48 -1.91 13.13
N LYS A 560 -3.90 -1.59 11.88
CA LYS A 560 -3.10 -1.91 10.68
C LYS A 560 -1.96 -0.92 10.46
N LEU A 561 -2.16 0.34 10.78
CA LEU A 561 -1.09 1.34 10.78
C LEU A 561 -0.05 0.99 11.84
N ALA A 562 -0.47 0.75 13.08
CA ALA A 562 0.43 0.32 14.16
C ALA A 562 1.24 -0.93 13.78
N ALA A 563 0.59 -1.94 13.16
CA ALA A 563 1.29 -3.11 12.61
C ALA A 563 2.31 -2.75 11.51
N ARG A 564 2.01 -1.78 10.64
CA ARG A 564 2.98 -1.31 9.62
C ARG A 564 4.19 -0.62 10.24
N TYR A 565 4.00 0.22 11.26
CA TYR A 565 5.11 0.85 11.98
C TYR A 565 5.97 -0.19 12.73
N PHE A 566 5.33 -1.19 13.35
CA PHE A 566 6.04 -2.33 13.95
C PHE A 566 6.89 -3.11 12.91
N ASN A 567 6.39 -3.28 11.68
CA ASN A 567 7.15 -3.91 10.59
C ASN A 567 8.33 -3.06 10.10
N MET A 568 8.16 -1.74 10.03
CA MET A 568 9.27 -0.82 9.78
C MET A 568 10.31 -0.93 10.90
N ASN A 569 9.87 -1.06 12.16
CA ASN A 569 10.77 -1.25 13.30
C ASN A 569 11.57 -2.57 13.23
N LEU A 570 10.97 -3.68 12.80
CA LEU A 570 11.70 -4.94 12.55
C LEU A 570 12.81 -4.77 11.51
N ASN A 571 12.51 -4.07 10.40
CA ASN A 571 13.51 -3.77 9.37
C ASN A 571 14.63 -2.87 9.93
N ASN A 572 14.26 -1.80 10.62
CA ASN A 572 15.18 -0.86 11.27
C ASN A 572 16.11 -1.53 12.28
N ALA A 573 15.54 -2.26 13.23
CA ALA A 573 16.27 -3.04 14.23
C ALA A 573 17.24 -4.02 13.57
N TYR A 574 16.85 -4.70 12.48
CA TYR A 574 17.73 -5.64 11.80
C TYR A 574 18.91 -4.93 11.12
N LYS A 575 18.72 -3.71 10.57
CA LYS A 575 19.84 -2.90 10.05
C LYS A 575 20.79 -2.47 11.15
N LEU A 576 20.27 -1.99 12.29
CA LEU A 576 21.07 -1.65 13.48
C LEU A 576 21.85 -2.87 13.96
N TYR A 577 21.18 -4.01 14.12
CA TYR A 577 21.79 -5.29 14.51
C TYR A 577 22.93 -5.70 13.58
N CYS A 578 22.71 -5.67 12.27
CA CYS A 578 23.74 -6.00 11.28
C CYS A 578 24.98 -5.11 11.36
N VAL A 579 24.84 -3.85 11.81
CA VAL A 579 25.96 -2.92 11.98
C VAL A 579 26.66 -3.16 13.32
N ILE A 580 25.91 -3.21 14.43
CA ILE A 580 26.46 -3.43 15.79
C ILE A 580 27.18 -4.80 15.88
N TYR A 581 26.61 -5.84 15.26
CA TYR A 581 27.21 -7.17 15.22
C TYR A 581 28.55 -7.20 14.45
N LYS A 582 28.65 -6.41 13.36
CA LYS A 582 29.90 -6.23 12.60
C LYS A 582 30.94 -5.39 13.32
N MET A 583 30.53 -4.37 14.09
CA MET A 583 31.43 -3.57 14.94
C MET A 583 32.15 -4.40 16.02
N ARG A 584 31.74 -5.65 16.22
CA ARG A 584 32.29 -6.59 17.20
C ARG A 584 33.05 -7.77 16.57
N ASP A 585 33.26 -7.74 15.25
CA ASP A 585 33.94 -8.77 14.45
C ASP A 585 33.36 -10.20 14.56
N TYR A 586 32.08 -10.33 14.95
CA TYR A 586 31.39 -11.63 15.07
C TYR A 586 31.04 -12.30 13.71
N GLY A 587 31.54 -11.77 12.59
CA GLY A 587 31.29 -12.29 11.25
C GLY A 587 29.91 -11.93 10.69
N ALA A 588 29.22 -12.90 10.09
CA ALA A 588 27.92 -12.68 9.46
C ALA A 588 26.77 -12.79 10.50
N PRO A 589 25.83 -11.82 10.54
CA PRO A 589 24.73 -11.84 11.51
C PRO A 589 23.70 -12.97 11.22
N PRO A 590 23.15 -13.60 12.27
CA PRO A 590 21.97 -14.48 12.23
C PRO A 590 20.72 -13.89 11.54
N SER A 591 19.74 -14.76 11.28
CA SER A 591 18.48 -14.40 10.62
C SER A 591 17.42 -13.90 11.62
N ALA A 592 17.12 -12.60 11.54
CA ALA A 592 16.19 -11.85 12.40
C ALA A 592 14.98 -12.62 12.96
N THR A 593 14.19 -13.25 12.10
CA THR A 593 12.82 -13.65 12.46
C THR A 593 12.74 -14.93 13.33
N LYS A 594 13.84 -15.67 13.49
CA LYS A 594 13.86 -16.87 14.37
C LYS A 594 14.14 -16.53 15.82
N ASP A 595 14.95 -15.50 16.09
CA ASP A 595 15.36 -15.14 17.45
C ASP A 595 14.26 -14.39 18.21
N ILE A 596 13.66 -13.33 17.62
CA ILE A 596 12.54 -12.58 18.27
C ILE A 596 11.38 -13.49 18.65
N THR A 597 10.94 -14.35 17.72
CA THR A 597 9.79 -15.24 17.94
C THR A 597 10.00 -16.16 19.15
N THR A 598 11.27 -16.49 19.46
CA THR A 598 11.63 -17.34 20.59
C THR A 598 11.64 -16.55 21.91
N SER A 599 12.29 -15.38 21.98
CA SER A 599 12.35 -14.57 23.22
C SER A 599 10.98 -13.99 23.62
N THR A 600 10.26 -13.34 22.69
CA THR A 600 8.95 -12.71 22.98
C THR A 600 7.83 -13.69 23.37
N CYS A 601 8.04 -15.00 23.18
CA CYS A 601 7.12 -16.05 23.65
C CYS A 601 7.53 -16.70 24.99
N ILE A 602 8.73 -16.41 25.51
CA ILE A 602 9.33 -17.11 26.66
C ILE A 602 9.53 -16.17 27.86
N ASP A 603 9.80 -14.89 27.65
CA ASP A 603 10.16 -13.96 28.73
C ASP A 603 8.95 -13.49 29.56
N GLY A 604 8.58 -14.32 30.53
CA GLY A 604 7.73 -13.98 31.67
C GLY A 604 7.63 -15.18 32.63
N ARG A 605 7.72 -14.93 33.95
CA ARG A 605 7.86 -15.97 34.99
C ARG A 605 6.81 -17.08 34.82
N SER A 606 7.25 -18.34 34.99
CA SER A 606 6.41 -19.51 34.71
C SER A 606 5.21 -19.64 35.65
N ILE A 607 4.02 -19.26 35.17
CA ILE A 607 2.75 -19.61 35.83
C ILE A 607 2.37 -21.05 35.46
N ARG A 608 3.04 -22.00 36.10
CA ARG A 608 2.55 -23.39 36.26
C ARG A 608 2.43 -23.70 37.75
N ILE A 609 1.35 -23.22 38.36
CA ILE A 609 0.92 -23.71 39.67
C ILE A 609 -0.26 -24.69 39.53
N ASP A 610 -1.13 -24.53 38.51
CA ASP A 610 -2.33 -25.37 38.34
C ASP A 610 -2.17 -26.56 37.38
N SER A 611 -0.99 -27.20 37.34
CA SER A 611 -0.79 -28.43 36.54
C SER A 611 -1.40 -29.69 37.16
N VAL A 612 -2.32 -29.57 38.12
CA VAL A 612 -2.87 -30.68 38.92
C VAL A 612 -4.10 -31.35 38.27
N ILE A 613 -4.78 -30.70 37.32
CA ILE A 613 -6.04 -31.21 36.75
C ILE A 613 -6.04 -31.26 35.21
N GLN A 614 -5.17 -32.09 34.61
CA GLN A 614 -5.42 -32.74 33.31
C GLN A 614 -4.71 -34.12 33.28
N PRO A 615 -5.45 -35.25 33.14
CA PRO A 615 -4.82 -36.57 33.09
C PRO A 615 -4.25 -36.85 31.70
N PHE A 616 -2.94 -36.61 31.51
CA PHE A 616 -2.21 -37.01 30.31
C PHE A 616 -1.33 -38.22 30.60
N SER A 617 -1.74 -39.41 30.13
CA SER A 617 -0.91 -40.61 30.10
C SER A 617 -0.37 -40.83 28.70
N SER A 618 0.92 -40.54 28.49
CA SER A 618 1.60 -40.74 27.20
C SER A 618 1.81 -42.24 26.90
N PRO A 619 1.35 -42.77 25.76
CA PRO A 619 1.80 -44.07 25.26
C PRO A 619 3.23 -43.97 24.73
N ALA A 620 4.05 -45.00 24.99
CA ALA A 620 5.46 -45.02 24.61
C ALA A 620 5.69 -45.14 23.09
N ALA A 621 6.83 -44.62 22.63
CA ALA A 621 7.24 -44.67 21.24
C ALA A 621 7.75 -46.05 20.81
N HIS A 622 7.29 -46.56 19.67
CA HIS A 622 7.95 -47.63 18.92
C HIS A 622 7.61 -47.59 17.43
N GLY A 623 8.56 -47.99 16.59
CA GLY A 623 8.27 -48.62 15.30
C GLY A 623 8.37 -47.73 14.06
N THR A 624 9.59 -47.58 13.54
CA THR A 624 9.83 -47.25 12.13
C THR A 624 9.15 -48.27 11.21
N ARG A 625 8.36 -47.81 10.23
CA ARG A 625 8.25 -48.52 8.95
C ARG A 625 7.93 -47.60 7.78
N THR A 626 8.81 -47.62 6.79
CA THR A 626 8.52 -47.23 5.41
C THR A 626 7.55 -48.22 4.79
N ASP A 627 6.56 -47.74 4.03
CA ASP A 627 6.00 -48.50 2.91
C ASP A 627 5.42 -47.54 1.86
N ILE A 628 5.79 -47.77 0.59
CA ILE A 628 5.36 -46.98 -0.57
C ILE A 628 4.05 -47.57 -1.11
N GLY A 629 3.00 -46.75 -1.20
CA GLY A 629 1.67 -47.16 -1.70
C GLY A 629 1.28 -46.48 -3.02
N THR A 630 1.39 -47.21 -4.13
CA THR A 630 1.14 -46.77 -5.51
C THR A 630 -0.35 -46.41 -5.77
N PRO A 631 -0.68 -45.37 -6.57
CA PRO A 631 -2.07 -44.94 -6.79
C PRO A 631 -2.87 -45.84 -7.75
N ARG A 632 -4.17 -46.03 -7.46
CA ARG A 632 -5.16 -46.66 -8.37
C ARG A 632 -6.58 -46.06 -8.15
N PRO A 633 -7.54 -46.26 -9.08
CA PRO A 633 -8.11 -45.10 -9.78
C PRO A 633 -9.57 -44.78 -9.45
N SER A 634 -10.05 -43.71 -10.07
CA SER A 634 -11.41 -43.15 -9.98
C SER A 634 -12.55 -44.18 -10.08
N SER A 635 -13.46 -44.14 -9.12
CA SER A 635 -14.86 -44.56 -9.28
C SER A 635 -15.80 -43.53 -8.65
N THR A 636 -16.93 -43.30 -9.30
CA THR A 636 -17.99 -42.39 -8.86
C THR A 636 -18.57 -42.83 -7.52
N THR A 637 -18.45 -41.98 -6.49
CA THR A 637 -19.09 -42.18 -5.18
C THR A 637 -20.07 -41.05 -4.88
N GLU A 638 -21.33 -41.41 -4.65
CA GLU A 638 -22.36 -40.50 -4.16
C GLU A 638 -22.06 -40.06 -2.72
N PHE A 639 -22.49 -38.85 -2.33
CA PHE A 639 -22.23 -38.35 -0.99
C PHE A 639 -23.07 -39.05 0.08
N HIS A 640 -22.43 -39.75 1.02
CA HIS A 640 -23.08 -40.25 2.24
C HIS A 640 -23.93 -39.16 2.93
N SER A 641 -25.13 -39.56 3.35
CA SER A 641 -26.19 -38.67 3.88
C SER A 641 -25.75 -37.71 5.00
N ARG A 642 -24.87 -38.14 5.91
CA ARG A 642 -24.31 -37.29 6.99
C ARG A 642 -23.48 -36.10 6.47
N ASN A 643 -22.78 -36.24 5.34
CA ASN A 643 -21.99 -35.16 4.74
C ASN A 643 -22.87 -34.14 3.98
N LYS A 644 -23.97 -34.59 3.36
CA LYS A 644 -24.95 -33.69 2.71
C LYS A 644 -25.54 -32.70 3.72
N ARG A 645 -25.98 -33.18 4.89
CA ARG A 645 -26.58 -32.34 5.96
C ARG A 645 -25.61 -31.27 6.51
N LYS A 646 -24.34 -31.62 6.75
CA LYS A 646 -23.31 -30.66 7.21
C LYS A 646 -23.03 -29.57 6.16
N LYS A 647 -22.92 -29.93 4.87
CA LYS A 647 -22.72 -28.95 3.78
C LYS A 647 -23.95 -28.05 3.59
N GLN A 648 -25.16 -28.59 3.69
CA GLN A 648 -26.41 -27.79 3.68
C GLN A 648 -26.44 -26.76 4.82
N GLN A 649 -26.04 -27.14 6.04
CA GLN A 649 -25.95 -26.20 7.17
C GLN A 649 -24.89 -25.12 6.95
N ALA A 650 -23.71 -25.48 6.44
CA ALA A 650 -22.63 -24.54 6.14
C ALA A 650 -22.94 -23.58 4.97
N PHE A 651 -23.77 -24.01 4.01
CA PHE A 651 -24.30 -23.15 2.94
C PHE A 651 -25.36 -22.18 3.47
N LYS A 652 -26.37 -22.67 4.20
CA LYS A 652 -27.41 -21.84 4.83
C LYS A 652 -26.83 -20.82 5.82
N LYS A 653 -25.79 -21.16 6.59
CA LYS A 653 -25.09 -20.22 7.47
C LYS A 653 -24.40 -19.10 6.69
N ARG A 654 -23.84 -19.38 5.50
CA ARG A 654 -23.20 -18.35 4.65
C ARG A 654 -24.21 -17.45 3.94
N GLN A 655 -25.34 -17.97 3.47
CA GLN A 655 -26.45 -17.14 2.98
C GLN A 655 -26.93 -16.15 4.04
N LYS A 656 -27.12 -16.59 5.30
CA LYS A 656 -27.53 -15.71 6.42
C LYS A 656 -26.51 -14.62 6.78
N LEU A 657 -25.25 -14.76 6.40
CA LEU A 657 -24.18 -13.78 6.68
C LEU A 657 -23.97 -12.79 5.52
N GLN A 658 -24.66 -12.95 4.39
CA GLN A 658 -24.54 -12.10 3.19
C GLN A 658 -25.92 -11.86 2.55
N PRO A 659 -26.89 -11.24 3.26
CA PRO A 659 -28.25 -11.06 2.76
C PRO A 659 -28.32 -10.17 1.51
N ASP A 660 -27.53 -9.10 1.46
CA ASP A 660 -27.65 -8.05 0.42
C ASP A 660 -26.87 -8.36 -0.87
N ARG A 661 -26.28 -9.56 -0.98
CA ARG A 661 -25.77 -10.05 -2.27
C ARG A 661 -26.92 -10.64 -3.07
N VAL A 662 -27.19 -10.01 -4.21
CA VAL A 662 -28.11 -10.49 -5.27
C VAL A 662 -28.01 -12.02 -5.38
N HIS A 663 -29.15 -12.71 -5.24
CA HIS A 663 -29.26 -14.16 -5.07
C HIS A 663 -28.80 -14.98 -6.29
N GLN A 664 -27.51 -14.92 -6.60
CA GLN A 664 -26.86 -15.78 -7.57
C GLN A 664 -26.09 -16.87 -6.82
N PRO A 665 -26.41 -18.17 -7.02
CA PRO A 665 -25.58 -19.29 -6.57
C PRO A 665 -24.09 -19.04 -6.74
N MET A 666 -23.27 -19.42 -5.76
CA MET A 666 -21.85 -19.09 -5.77
C MET A 666 -21.02 -20.09 -6.60
N PRO A 667 -20.16 -19.61 -7.53
CA PRO A 667 -19.14 -20.42 -8.18
C PRO A 667 -17.88 -20.44 -7.31
N CYS A 668 -17.65 -21.52 -6.59
CA CYS A 668 -16.41 -21.72 -5.85
C CYS A 668 -15.27 -22.08 -6.81
N LEU A 669 -14.16 -21.35 -6.73
CA LEU A 669 -12.92 -21.71 -7.42
C LEU A 669 -12.29 -22.91 -6.71
N VAL A 670 -12.25 -24.07 -7.37
CA VAL A 670 -11.62 -25.28 -6.84
C VAL A 670 -10.35 -25.55 -7.65
N ARG A 671 -9.19 -25.33 -7.02
CA ARG A 671 -7.89 -25.70 -7.59
C ARG A 671 -7.65 -27.20 -7.42
N SER A 672 -6.92 -27.81 -8.36
CA SER A 672 -6.40 -29.17 -8.19
C SER A 672 -5.44 -29.21 -6.99
N LYS A 673 -5.22 -30.39 -6.41
CA LYS A 673 -4.22 -30.59 -5.34
C LYS A 673 -2.78 -30.67 -5.85
N ASP A 674 -2.58 -30.84 -7.16
CA ASP A 674 -1.27 -30.99 -7.78
C ASP A 674 -0.91 -29.74 -8.61
N ASP A 675 0.23 -29.10 -8.29
CA ASP A 675 0.69 -27.85 -8.92
C ASP A 675 1.18 -28.01 -10.38
N ASN A 676 1.26 -29.25 -10.89
CA ASN A 676 1.80 -29.55 -12.24
C ASN A 676 0.74 -29.55 -13.38
N ASP A 677 -0.50 -29.19 -13.07
CA ASP A 677 -1.64 -29.42 -13.96
C ASP A 677 -1.83 -28.28 -14.98
N LYS A 678 -1.59 -28.58 -16.27
CA LYS A 678 -1.62 -27.58 -17.36
C LYS A 678 -3.02 -26.96 -17.56
N PRO A 679 -3.13 -25.69 -18.00
CA PRO A 679 -4.41 -25.05 -18.29
C PRO A 679 -5.23 -25.86 -19.31
N GLY A 680 -6.27 -26.54 -18.84
CA GLY A 680 -7.01 -27.53 -19.62
C GLY A 680 -7.12 -28.93 -18.97
N SER A 681 -6.74 -29.10 -17.70
CA SER A 681 -6.91 -30.38 -16.98
C SER A 681 -8.28 -30.56 -16.32
N GLY A 682 -8.87 -29.49 -15.75
CA GLY A 682 -10.02 -29.55 -14.82
C GLY A 682 -11.34 -30.16 -15.33
N PRO A 683 -12.34 -30.34 -14.44
CA PRO A 683 -13.63 -30.97 -14.76
C PRO A 683 -14.39 -30.33 -15.93
N TYR A 684 -15.14 -31.13 -16.67
CA TYR A 684 -16.01 -30.63 -17.74
C TYR A 684 -17.25 -29.92 -17.17
N CYS A 685 -17.63 -28.81 -17.81
CA CYS A 685 -18.87 -28.11 -17.52
C CYS A 685 -20.08 -29.03 -17.76
N LYS A 686 -21.00 -29.09 -16.80
CA LYS A 686 -22.23 -29.91 -16.84
C LYS A 686 -23.44 -29.20 -17.46
N TYR A 687 -23.26 -28.02 -18.04
CA TYR A 687 -24.34 -27.32 -18.74
C TYR A 687 -24.50 -27.85 -20.16
N GLU A 688 -25.69 -28.35 -20.49
CA GLU A 688 -25.98 -28.98 -21.78
C GLU A 688 -25.91 -28.00 -22.96
N LYS A 689 -26.19 -26.71 -22.73
CA LYS A 689 -26.06 -25.65 -23.74
C LYS A 689 -24.65 -25.03 -23.77
N CYS A 690 -23.65 -25.59 -23.08
CA CYS A 690 -22.29 -25.06 -23.02
C CYS A 690 -21.67 -24.87 -24.42
N PRO A 691 -21.15 -23.67 -24.79
CA PRO A 691 -20.66 -23.40 -26.15
C PRO A 691 -19.53 -24.33 -26.63
N GLY A 692 -18.79 -24.97 -25.72
CA GLY A 692 -17.82 -26.02 -26.08
C GLY A 692 -18.42 -27.17 -26.90
N LEU A 693 -19.67 -27.55 -26.60
CA LEU A 693 -20.42 -28.58 -27.35
C LEU A 693 -20.79 -28.14 -28.78
N LYS A 694 -20.82 -26.83 -29.05
CA LYS A 694 -21.09 -26.25 -30.38
C LYS A 694 -19.80 -25.93 -31.18
N SER A 695 -18.61 -26.27 -30.66
CA SER A 695 -17.34 -25.98 -31.32
C SER A 695 -17.06 -26.86 -32.56
N LYS A 696 -16.28 -26.36 -33.52
CA LYS A 696 -15.86 -27.05 -34.75
C LYS A 696 -14.83 -28.20 -34.55
N ALA A 697 -14.64 -28.69 -33.32
CA ALA A 697 -13.66 -29.74 -33.02
C ALA A 697 -14.14 -31.13 -33.46
N LYS A 698 -13.21 -32.01 -33.88
CA LYS A 698 -13.51 -33.41 -34.27
C LYS A 698 -14.26 -34.22 -33.21
N VAL A 699 -14.11 -33.87 -31.92
CA VAL A 699 -14.86 -34.46 -30.81
C VAL A 699 -15.48 -33.32 -29.99
N LYS A 700 -16.80 -33.16 -30.09
CA LYS A 700 -17.56 -32.15 -29.33
C LYS A 700 -17.52 -32.49 -27.85
N ARG A 701 -17.06 -31.56 -27.00
CA ARG A 701 -17.04 -31.70 -25.53
C ARG A 701 -17.31 -30.34 -24.87
N PRO A 702 -17.94 -30.28 -23.68
CA PRO A 702 -18.07 -29.04 -22.94
C PRO A 702 -16.70 -28.43 -22.63
N TYR A 703 -16.65 -27.14 -22.33
CA TYR A 703 -15.42 -26.55 -21.82
C TYR A 703 -15.05 -27.11 -20.44
N LYS A 704 -13.75 -27.23 -20.19
CA LYS A 704 -13.23 -27.49 -18.84
C LYS A 704 -13.27 -26.23 -17.98
N THR A 705 -13.64 -26.42 -16.72
CA THR A 705 -13.83 -25.38 -15.71
C THR A 705 -13.19 -25.80 -14.39
N ILE A 706 -12.81 -24.81 -13.60
CA ILE A 706 -12.37 -24.94 -12.20
C ILE A 706 -13.39 -24.31 -11.23
N TYR A 707 -14.55 -23.90 -11.76
CA TYR A 707 -15.64 -23.31 -10.98
C TYR A 707 -16.71 -24.36 -10.71
N GLN A 708 -16.94 -24.62 -9.42
CA GLN A 708 -17.97 -25.52 -8.92
C GLN A 708 -19.12 -24.69 -8.33
N CYS A 709 -20.34 -24.89 -8.80
CA CYS A 709 -21.50 -24.26 -8.16
C CYS A 709 -21.77 -24.95 -6.82
N GLU A 710 -21.65 -24.21 -5.72
CA GLU A 710 -21.84 -24.75 -4.36
C GLU A 710 -23.29 -25.18 -4.14
N GLN A 711 -24.26 -24.37 -4.57
CA GLN A 711 -25.69 -24.64 -4.44
C GLN A 711 -26.10 -25.91 -5.20
N CYS A 712 -25.84 -25.98 -6.51
CA CYS A 712 -26.13 -27.18 -7.31
C CYS A 712 -25.47 -28.45 -6.76
N THR A 713 -24.24 -28.32 -6.25
CA THR A 713 -23.51 -29.44 -5.62
C THR A 713 -24.25 -29.94 -4.37
N VAL A 714 -24.80 -29.02 -3.58
CA VAL A 714 -25.53 -29.31 -2.35
C VAL A 714 -26.91 -29.90 -2.63
N GLU A 715 -27.62 -29.37 -3.64
CA GLU A 715 -28.96 -29.83 -4.07
C GLU A 715 -28.88 -31.24 -4.67
N LYS A 716 -28.16 -31.37 -5.79
CA LYS A 716 -28.01 -32.62 -6.56
C LYS A 716 -27.18 -33.68 -5.81
N GLY A 717 -26.45 -33.29 -4.77
CA GLY A 717 -25.71 -34.22 -3.92
C GLY A 717 -24.44 -34.79 -4.55
N PHE A 718 -23.94 -34.20 -5.63
CA PHE A 718 -22.67 -34.54 -6.29
C PHE A 718 -22.03 -33.29 -6.91
N PRO A 719 -20.73 -33.29 -7.23
CA PRO A 719 -20.05 -32.09 -7.71
C PRO A 719 -20.63 -31.55 -9.03
N PHE A 720 -21.11 -30.30 -9.02
CA PHE A 720 -21.71 -29.65 -10.19
C PHE A 720 -20.84 -28.48 -10.68
N TRP A 721 -20.34 -28.61 -11.91
CA TRP A 721 -19.28 -27.77 -12.46
C TRP A 721 -19.80 -26.94 -13.62
N LEU A 722 -19.58 -25.62 -13.60
CA LEU A 722 -20.13 -24.68 -14.57
C LEU A 722 -19.05 -23.68 -15.02
N CYS A 723 -19.11 -23.18 -16.25
CA CYS A 723 -18.14 -22.19 -16.73
C CYS A 723 -18.49 -20.79 -16.24
N HIS A 724 -17.49 -20.06 -15.76
CA HIS A 724 -17.59 -18.67 -15.33
C HIS A 724 -16.26 -17.95 -15.63
N THR A 725 -15.85 -17.94 -16.90
CA THR A 725 -14.54 -17.44 -17.32
C THR A 725 -14.46 -17.22 -18.83
N THR A 726 -13.48 -16.45 -19.29
CA THR A 726 -13.25 -16.15 -20.71
C THR A 726 -12.72 -17.38 -21.46
N LYS A 727 -13.31 -17.70 -22.61
CA LYS A 727 -12.94 -18.82 -23.48
C LYS A 727 -12.89 -18.36 -24.95
N LYS A 728 -12.15 -19.06 -25.80
CA LYS A 728 -12.22 -18.84 -27.25
C LYS A 728 -13.45 -19.55 -27.84
N VAL A 729 -14.41 -18.78 -28.34
CA VAL A 729 -15.59 -19.25 -29.07
C VAL A 729 -15.42 -18.82 -30.53
N ASN A 730 -15.40 -19.78 -31.46
CA ASN A 730 -15.18 -19.53 -32.90
C ASN A 730 -13.93 -18.69 -33.26
N GLY A 731 -12.92 -18.65 -32.37
CA GLY A 731 -11.68 -17.88 -32.54
C GLY A 731 -11.63 -16.58 -31.73
N ILE A 732 -12.78 -16.02 -31.39
CA ILE A 732 -12.93 -14.77 -30.61
C ILE A 732 -12.89 -15.10 -29.11
N GLN A 733 -12.27 -14.22 -28.31
CA GLN A 733 -12.16 -14.37 -26.87
C GLN A 733 -13.40 -13.79 -26.17
N THR A 734 -14.29 -14.64 -25.68
CA THR A 734 -15.62 -14.29 -25.17
C THR A 734 -15.76 -14.70 -23.70
N VAL A 735 -16.42 -13.90 -22.87
CA VAL A 735 -16.77 -14.27 -21.49
C VAL A 735 -17.86 -15.36 -21.53
N VAL A 736 -17.52 -16.58 -21.10
CA VAL A 736 -18.47 -17.70 -21.08
C VAL A 736 -18.95 -17.96 -19.65
N SER A 737 -20.14 -17.46 -19.35
CA SER A 737 -20.80 -17.57 -18.05
C SER A 737 -21.95 -18.59 -18.06
N CYS A 738 -21.66 -19.83 -18.48
CA CYS A 738 -22.59 -20.96 -18.37
C CYS A 738 -23.19 -21.12 -16.96
N HIS A 739 -22.49 -20.65 -15.93
CA HIS A 739 -22.96 -20.66 -14.56
C HIS A 739 -24.17 -19.74 -14.34
N LEU A 740 -24.08 -18.48 -14.77
CA LEU A 740 -25.21 -17.54 -14.66
C LEU A 740 -26.36 -17.98 -15.56
N GLN A 741 -26.05 -18.43 -16.77
CA GLN A 741 -27.07 -18.86 -17.72
C GLN A 741 -27.84 -20.10 -17.23
N TYR A 742 -27.16 -21.09 -16.64
CA TYR A 742 -27.81 -22.26 -16.03
C TYR A 742 -28.78 -21.88 -14.91
N HIS A 743 -28.43 -20.86 -14.12
CA HIS A 743 -29.25 -20.44 -12.99
C HIS A 743 -30.34 -19.45 -13.35
N ALA A 744 -30.15 -18.63 -14.39
CA ALA A 744 -31.25 -17.91 -15.01
C ALA A 744 -32.32 -18.89 -15.51
N GLU A 745 -31.93 -19.96 -16.24
CA GLU A 745 -32.87 -20.99 -16.69
C GLU A 745 -33.57 -21.73 -15.53
N MET A 746 -32.85 -22.06 -14.44
CA MET A 746 -33.44 -22.74 -13.28
C MET A 746 -34.37 -21.86 -12.42
N CYS A 747 -34.21 -20.53 -12.43
CA CYS A 747 -35.08 -19.64 -11.67
C CYS A 747 -36.50 -19.52 -12.27
N TYR A 748 -36.67 -19.78 -13.58
CA TYR A 748 -37.99 -19.77 -14.22
C TYR A 748 -38.84 -21.02 -13.91
N ASP A 749 -38.22 -22.13 -13.47
CA ASP A 749 -38.90 -23.41 -13.17
C ASP A 749 -39.43 -23.53 -11.72
N THR A 750 -39.15 -22.56 -10.83
CA THR A 750 -39.49 -22.66 -9.39
C THR A 750 -40.17 -21.40 -8.81
N SER A 751 -41.27 -20.99 -9.43
CA SER A 751 -42.15 -19.91 -8.95
C SER A 751 -43.13 -20.39 -7.87
N ALA A 752 -42.87 -20.05 -6.60
CA ALA A 752 -43.84 -20.17 -5.50
C ALA A 752 -43.67 -19.06 -4.45
N ALA A 753 -44.21 -17.88 -4.77
CA ALA A 753 -44.68 -16.83 -3.85
C ALA A 753 -43.78 -16.38 -2.68
N THR A 754 -42.91 -15.39 -2.94
CA THR A 754 -42.93 -14.13 -2.15
C THR A 754 -42.46 -12.99 -3.05
N GLU A 755 -43.10 -11.83 -2.96
CA GLU A 755 -43.01 -10.79 -3.98
C GLU A 755 -41.65 -10.06 -4.00
N CYS A 756 -41.01 -10.09 -5.17
CA CYS A 756 -39.95 -9.16 -5.54
C CYS A 756 -40.17 -8.83 -7.02
N SER A 757 -40.81 -7.69 -7.31
CA SER A 757 -41.24 -7.32 -8.65
C SER A 757 -40.05 -6.85 -9.50
N VAL A 758 -39.39 -7.80 -10.16
CA VAL A 758 -38.63 -7.52 -11.40
C VAL A 758 -39.49 -8.00 -12.55
N VAL A 759 -40.19 -7.07 -13.20
CA VAL A 759 -40.80 -7.32 -14.51
C VAL A 759 -39.66 -7.39 -15.52
N SER A 760 -39.34 -8.61 -15.94
CA SER A 760 -38.64 -8.87 -17.19
C SER A 760 -39.57 -8.55 -18.35
N ASP A 761 -39.06 -7.94 -19.42
CA ASP A 761 -39.48 -8.31 -20.78
C ASP A 761 -38.37 -8.03 -21.82
N LEU A 762 -37.74 -9.12 -22.25
CA LEU A 762 -36.97 -9.37 -23.47
C LEU A 762 -37.40 -10.81 -23.85
N THR A 763 -37.82 -11.24 -25.04
CA THR A 763 -37.99 -10.72 -26.43
C THR A 763 -38.77 -11.82 -27.18
N ASN A 764 -39.63 -11.64 -28.20
CA ASN A 764 -40.06 -10.55 -29.10
C ASN A 764 -41.52 -10.88 -29.58
N ASN A 765 -42.02 -10.25 -30.66
CA ASN A 765 -42.98 -10.89 -31.58
C ASN A 765 -42.56 -12.34 -31.89
N GLU A 766 -43.46 -13.30 -32.13
CA GLU A 766 -44.89 -13.17 -32.48
C GLU A 766 -45.83 -12.65 -31.37
#